data_AF-A0A556MN36-F1
#
_entry.id   AF-A0A556MN36-F1
#
_cell.length_a   1.000
_cell.length_b   1.000
_cell.length_c   1.000
_cell.angle_alpha   90.00
_cell.angle_beta   90.00
_cell.angle_gamma   90.00
#
_symmetry.space_group_name_H-M   'P 1'
#
loop_
_entity.id
_entity.type
_entity.pdbx_description
1 polymer ?
#
loop_
_entity_poly.entity_id
_entity_poly.type
_entity_poly.pdbx_seq_one_letter_code
_entity_poly.pdbx_strand_id
1 'polypeptide(L)'
;MSSLQVKILVLFIVCAFTTAKAGSIDDAFKALSQFNYFEAKKQFEKSVKSHESAANYGLAVIYFRTDNPFHQLDSAYVKIVRSERAYGSMKDKQKEALKKYQFDYAAIERLRKDISSGLYRLVLKNPSEEAYDVFQKNNPWADERSMAIYSRDSIGYQKAKNANTSAAFDLFLKKYPESDFKKEALNNFYRLQYKENTDGKTISSFLSFEKQFPENPYVADAQDQVYNLSTARNQVTDYDLFIKTYPKNRNVENAWRKLYQLYMSDYSVERLEKFQTEYPNYPYKDEITKDKKLSSQQIIPYKHAGQFGWMDLNGNIVIPAQYSSVGFFKEGLAWAEKSGKYGFINKANEVVVPFKFSSANDFDKGRAIVQVDDLFGIIDRSGAYIVEPQYKDIGQFSEGLIYAIKDSLYGYFDGLGYPRIPEQYEEAFSFSGGMAKVTFKGLEGYIDAFGSFKVKPLFESINLFGDSAIVIEGDEFAKLATFQGNEIKTIPIEVIGSLVSDRALVISDDKIGYVNKKGQTVIPATYDYFTNARSEGEFVGMYAKVSKANKFGIIDRFGKPVIPFTYSKLGAVSSLIAFEKSGKWGYIDLQNKVVVPPMYETAESFKSGLGIVQLLTLKGAIDAKGETVIPLEHTTVKPLDESHFLVSLGAFYGIYTNKGKLVVPLEYANIRKVQDDFYILTKGTELHYFYVPENKLIKPILE
;
A
#
# COMPACT_ATOMS: atom_id res chain seq x y z
N MET A 1 -99.54 -110.15 43.99
CA MET A 1 -100.22 -110.68 42.80
C MET A 1 -99.38 -110.27 41.61
N SER A 2 -98.54 -111.20 41.13
CA SER A 2 -98.52 -111.71 39.74
C SER A 2 -97.98 -110.69 38.72
N SER A 3 -96.91 -110.92 37.97
CA SER A 3 -96.34 -112.19 37.48
C SER A 3 -94.90 -112.04 36.95
N LEU A 4 -94.14 -113.16 37.06
CA LEU A 4 -93.04 -113.69 36.21
C LEU A 4 -91.88 -112.75 35.77
N GLN A 5 -90.63 -112.89 36.26
CA GLN A 5 -89.55 -113.84 35.85
C GLN A 5 -89.23 -113.81 34.32
N VAL A 6 -87.98 -113.72 33.79
CA VAL A 6 -86.61 -113.90 34.31
C VAL A 6 -85.53 -113.51 33.24
N LYS A 7 -84.38 -112.98 33.72
CA LYS A 7 -82.95 -113.02 33.24
C LYS A 7 -82.52 -112.52 31.83
N ILE A 8 -81.73 -111.43 31.75
CA ILE A 8 -80.23 -111.30 31.68
C ILE A 8 -79.61 -111.64 30.30
N LEU A 9 -79.01 -110.64 29.66
CA LEU A 9 -77.70 -110.77 29.01
C LEU A 9 -76.92 -109.44 29.12
N VAL A 10 -75.76 -109.51 29.77
CA VAL A 10 -74.74 -108.46 29.85
C VAL A 10 -73.85 -108.58 28.61
N LEU A 11 -73.54 -107.45 27.96
CA LEU A 11 -72.32 -107.33 27.17
C LEU A 11 -71.67 -105.96 27.42
N PHE A 12 -70.51 -106.02 28.07
CA PHE A 12 -69.56 -104.92 28.24
C PHE A 12 -68.79 -104.74 26.92
N ILE A 13 -68.73 -103.52 26.38
CA ILE A 13 -67.60 -103.08 25.56
C ILE A 13 -67.19 -101.68 26.05
N VAL A 14 -66.01 -101.65 26.67
CA VAL A 14 -65.20 -100.47 26.91
C VAL A 14 -64.57 -100.05 25.60
N CYS A 15 -64.65 -98.76 25.25
CA CYS A 15 -63.65 -98.07 24.45
C CYS A 15 -63.56 -96.63 24.92
N ALA A 16 -62.53 -96.34 25.71
CA ALA A 16 -62.02 -94.99 25.90
C ALA A 16 -61.32 -94.55 24.61
N PHE A 17 -61.61 -93.35 24.12
CA PHE A 17 -60.64 -92.53 23.39
C PHE A 17 -60.91 -91.05 23.64
N THR A 18 -59.97 -90.43 24.35
CA THR A 18 -59.70 -88.99 24.35
C THR A 18 -59.08 -88.59 23.01
N THR A 19 -59.57 -87.53 22.37
CA THR A 19 -58.78 -86.58 21.56
C THR A 19 -59.59 -85.29 21.41
N ALA A 20 -59.17 -84.20 22.06
CA ALA A 20 -58.36 -83.15 21.44
C ALA A 20 -59.09 -82.36 20.34
N LYS A 21 -59.83 -81.30 20.72
CA LYS A 21 -59.90 -80.09 19.88
C LYS A 21 -58.57 -79.35 20.01
N ALA A 22 -57.53 -79.87 19.34
CA ALA A 22 -56.34 -79.09 19.03
C ALA A 22 -56.80 -77.91 18.17
N GLY A 23 -56.54 -76.69 18.65
CA GLY A 23 -57.02 -75.46 18.02
C GLY A 23 -56.30 -75.20 16.70
N SER A 24 -57.01 -74.62 15.73
CA SER A 24 -56.56 -74.33 14.35
C SER A 24 -55.24 -73.55 14.22
N ILE A 25 -54.73 -72.96 15.32
CA ILE A 25 -53.47 -72.23 15.36
C ILE A 25 -52.24 -73.16 15.39
N ASP A 26 -52.36 -74.34 16.02
CA ASP A 26 -51.28 -75.34 16.11
C ASP A 26 -50.98 -75.91 14.72
N ASP A 27 -52.02 -76.23 13.95
CA ASP A 27 -51.92 -76.68 12.56
C ASP A 27 -51.40 -75.58 11.62
N ALA A 28 -51.75 -74.31 11.88
CA ALA A 28 -51.28 -73.18 11.10
C ALA A 28 -49.77 -72.97 11.20
N PHE A 29 -49.20 -72.98 12.42
CA PHE A 29 -47.75 -72.89 12.62
C PHE A 29 -47.01 -74.15 12.16
N LYS A 30 -47.62 -75.34 12.30
CA LYS A 30 -47.06 -76.58 11.74
C LYS A 30 -46.93 -76.48 10.22
N ALA A 31 -48.00 -76.07 9.51
CA ALA A 31 -47.97 -75.88 8.07
C ALA A 31 -46.96 -74.80 7.64
N LEU A 32 -46.83 -73.71 8.41
CA LEU A 32 -45.84 -72.66 8.16
C LEU A 32 -44.39 -73.20 8.29
N SER A 33 -44.11 -74.01 9.30
CA SER A 33 -42.79 -74.63 9.51
C SER A 33 -42.41 -75.64 8.42
N GLN A 34 -43.40 -76.21 7.74
CA GLN A 34 -43.24 -77.13 6.61
C GLN A 34 -43.24 -76.41 5.24
N PHE A 35 -43.20 -75.08 5.22
CA PHE A 35 -43.25 -74.27 3.99
C PHE A 35 -44.52 -74.50 3.14
N ASN A 36 -45.60 -75.04 3.74
CA ASN A 36 -46.89 -75.21 3.08
C ASN A 36 -47.74 -73.95 3.23
N TYR A 37 -47.40 -72.92 2.46
CA TYR A 37 -47.97 -71.57 2.61
C TYR A 37 -49.46 -71.47 2.30
N PHE A 38 -49.99 -72.29 1.39
CA PHE A 38 -51.43 -72.30 1.06
C PHE A 38 -52.26 -72.77 2.25
N GLU A 39 -51.86 -73.88 2.88
CA GLU A 39 -52.58 -74.40 4.04
C GLU A 39 -52.33 -73.53 5.28
N ALA A 40 -51.09 -73.06 5.48
CA ALA A 40 -50.76 -72.13 6.58
C ALA A 40 -51.61 -70.85 6.51
N LYS A 41 -51.69 -70.20 5.34
CA LYS A 41 -52.49 -68.97 5.14
C LYS A 41 -53.97 -69.21 5.45
N LYS A 42 -54.55 -70.28 4.91
CA LYS A 42 -55.94 -70.66 5.14
C LYS A 42 -56.24 -70.89 6.63
N GLN A 43 -55.35 -71.57 7.34
CA GLN A 43 -55.53 -71.86 8.77
C GLN A 43 -55.33 -70.61 9.64
N PHE A 44 -54.37 -69.74 9.31
CA PHE A 44 -54.24 -68.46 9.99
C PHE A 44 -55.44 -67.54 9.76
N GLU A 45 -55.98 -67.45 8.53
CA GLU A 45 -57.18 -66.65 8.23
C GLU A 45 -58.39 -67.08 9.06
N LYS A 46 -58.62 -68.39 9.21
CA LYS A 46 -59.67 -68.93 10.09
C LYS A 46 -59.43 -68.63 11.57
N SER A 47 -58.17 -68.53 11.97
CA SER A 47 -57.75 -68.34 13.36
C SER A 47 -57.72 -66.87 13.79
N VAL A 48 -57.93 -65.90 12.89
CA VAL A 48 -57.86 -64.46 13.23
C VAL A 48 -58.83 -64.08 14.35
N LYS A 49 -60.04 -64.66 14.41
CA LYS A 49 -61.02 -64.31 15.46
C LYS A 49 -60.66 -64.90 16.83
N SER A 50 -60.03 -66.07 16.86
CA SER A 50 -59.76 -66.81 18.11
C SER A 50 -58.35 -66.59 18.65
N HIS A 51 -57.39 -66.27 17.77
CA HIS A 51 -55.97 -66.08 18.08
C HIS A 51 -55.43 -64.88 17.29
N GLU A 52 -56.06 -63.71 17.44
CA GLU A 52 -55.84 -62.52 16.60
C GLU A 52 -54.36 -62.15 16.42
N SER A 53 -53.61 -62.08 17.52
CA SER A 53 -52.20 -61.68 17.46
C SER A 53 -51.33 -62.70 16.70
N ALA A 54 -51.37 -63.98 17.11
CA ALA A 54 -50.57 -65.04 16.51
C ALA A 54 -50.98 -65.36 15.06
N ALA A 55 -52.27 -65.27 14.75
CA ALA A 55 -52.78 -65.49 13.39
C ALA A 55 -52.35 -64.38 12.43
N ASN A 56 -52.43 -63.11 12.86
CA ASN A 56 -51.93 -62.00 12.05
C ASN A 56 -50.40 -62.03 11.94
N TYR A 57 -49.67 -62.52 12.94
CA TYR A 57 -48.22 -62.74 12.83
C TYR A 57 -47.88 -63.78 11.77
N GLY A 58 -48.53 -64.95 11.82
CA GLY A 58 -48.33 -66.00 10.81
C GLY A 58 -48.67 -65.53 9.39
N LEU A 59 -49.75 -64.75 9.22
CA LEU A 59 -50.07 -64.11 7.95
C LEU A 59 -49.00 -63.10 7.52
N ALA A 60 -48.48 -62.28 8.44
CA ALA A 60 -47.41 -61.33 8.16
C ALA A 60 -46.14 -62.04 7.69
N VAL A 61 -45.77 -63.18 8.29
CA VAL A 61 -44.63 -64.01 7.85
C VAL A 61 -44.86 -64.48 6.41
N ILE A 62 -46.05 -65.00 6.09
CA ILE A 62 -46.37 -65.48 4.73
C ILE A 62 -46.27 -64.33 3.71
N TYR A 63 -46.91 -63.19 3.99
CA TYR A 63 -46.89 -62.02 3.12
C TYR A 63 -45.48 -61.40 2.97
N PHE A 64 -44.63 -61.51 3.98
CA PHE A 64 -43.27 -60.95 3.93
C PHE A 64 -42.30 -61.80 3.12
N ARG A 65 -42.42 -63.12 3.20
CA ARG A 65 -41.48 -64.04 2.53
C ARG A 65 -41.62 -63.99 1.00
N THR A 66 -40.49 -64.09 0.29
CA THR A 66 -40.42 -63.99 -1.17
C THR A 66 -40.44 -65.35 -1.89
N ASP A 67 -40.40 -66.45 -1.16
CA ASP A 67 -40.38 -67.82 -1.67
C ASP A 67 -41.79 -68.43 -1.84
N ASN A 68 -42.81 -67.58 -1.88
CA ASN A 68 -44.21 -67.99 -2.01
C ASN A 68 -45.02 -66.99 -2.84
N PRO A 69 -46.14 -67.42 -3.45
CA PRO A 69 -46.91 -66.58 -4.37
C PRO A 69 -47.73 -65.47 -3.68
N PHE A 70 -47.75 -65.43 -2.35
CA PHE A 70 -48.50 -64.44 -1.58
C PHE A 70 -47.65 -63.24 -1.15
N HIS A 71 -46.39 -63.14 -1.56
CA HIS A 71 -45.52 -62.02 -1.17
C HIS A 71 -46.15 -60.66 -1.47
N GLN A 72 -46.41 -59.86 -0.44
CA GLN A 72 -46.97 -58.52 -0.54
C GLN A 72 -46.66 -57.70 0.72
N LEU A 73 -45.70 -56.77 0.62
CA LEU A 73 -45.19 -56.01 1.78
C LEU A 73 -46.25 -55.17 2.49
N ASP A 74 -47.15 -54.50 1.75
CA ASP A 74 -48.24 -53.72 2.37
C ASP A 74 -49.18 -54.60 3.20
N SER A 75 -49.51 -55.78 2.68
CA SER A 75 -50.31 -56.77 3.40
C SER A 75 -49.55 -57.30 4.61
N ALA A 76 -48.25 -57.57 4.49
CA ALA A 76 -47.41 -57.97 5.61
C ALA A 76 -47.41 -56.91 6.73
N TYR A 77 -47.25 -55.64 6.36
CA TYR A 77 -47.28 -54.50 7.27
C TYR A 77 -48.64 -54.36 7.99
N VAL A 78 -49.75 -54.41 7.25
CA VAL A 78 -51.09 -54.32 7.85
C VAL A 78 -51.31 -55.46 8.85
N LYS A 79 -50.83 -56.66 8.56
CA LYS A 79 -50.96 -57.81 9.44
C LYS A 79 -50.06 -57.71 10.67
N ILE A 80 -48.79 -57.30 10.53
CA ILE A 80 -47.88 -57.21 11.68
C ILE A 80 -48.30 -56.11 12.66
N VAL A 81 -48.80 -54.97 12.19
CA VAL A 81 -49.33 -53.90 13.05
C VAL A 81 -50.57 -54.35 13.83
N ARG A 82 -51.46 -55.13 13.19
CA ARG A 82 -52.61 -55.74 13.89
C ARG A 82 -52.16 -56.77 14.91
N SER A 83 -51.17 -57.58 14.56
CA SER A 83 -50.58 -58.58 15.45
C SER A 83 -50.03 -57.94 16.72
N GLU A 84 -49.23 -56.89 16.58
CA GLU A 84 -48.63 -56.15 17.70
C GLU A 84 -49.68 -55.52 18.61
N ARG A 85 -50.67 -54.83 18.03
CA ARG A 85 -51.78 -54.22 18.79
C ARG A 85 -52.53 -55.26 19.61
N ALA A 86 -52.87 -56.39 18.98
CA ALA A 86 -53.56 -57.49 19.66
C ALA A 86 -52.67 -58.19 20.70
N TYR A 87 -51.35 -58.24 20.50
CA TYR A 87 -50.42 -58.78 21.49
C TYR A 87 -50.41 -57.96 22.78
N GLY A 88 -50.44 -56.62 22.64
CA GLY A 88 -50.45 -55.69 23.77
C GLY A 88 -51.66 -55.86 24.70
N SER A 89 -52.80 -56.35 24.20
CA SER A 89 -54.03 -56.56 24.97
C SER A 89 -54.20 -58.00 25.51
N MET A 90 -53.25 -58.91 25.25
CA MET A 90 -53.32 -60.31 25.70
C MET A 90 -52.95 -60.51 27.17
N LYS A 91 -53.57 -61.51 27.81
CA LYS A 91 -53.20 -61.95 29.17
C LYS A 91 -51.89 -62.75 29.15
N ASP A 92 -51.09 -62.65 30.22
CA ASP A 92 -49.75 -63.28 30.25
C ASP A 92 -49.77 -64.80 30.08
N LYS A 93 -50.78 -65.49 30.63
CA LYS A 93 -50.97 -66.94 30.41
C LYS A 93 -51.14 -67.30 28.93
N GLN A 94 -51.78 -66.42 28.13
CA GLN A 94 -51.96 -66.63 26.70
C GLN A 94 -50.65 -66.37 25.93
N LYS A 95 -49.88 -65.36 26.34
CA LYS A 95 -48.55 -65.08 25.78
C LYS A 95 -47.60 -66.27 26.02
N GLU A 96 -47.58 -66.81 27.23
CA GLU A 96 -46.71 -67.95 27.59
C GLU A 96 -47.03 -69.20 26.75
N ALA A 97 -48.32 -69.49 26.55
CA ALA A 97 -48.76 -70.66 25.77
C ALA A 97 -48.33 -70.62 24.30
N LEU A 98 -48.05 -69.43 23.74
CA LEU A 98 -47.69 -69.26 22.34
C LEU A 98 -46.17 -69.25 22.09
N LYS A 99 -45.33 -69.16 23.13
CA LYS A 99 -43.87 -69.23 23.00
C LYS A 99 -43.38 -70.52 22.32
N LYS A 100 -44.14 -71.62 22.42
CA LYS A 100 -43.87 -72.88 21.71
C LYS A 100 -43.78 -72.72 20.18
N TYR A 101 -44.34 -71.63 19.63
CA TYR A 101 -44.27 -71.29 18.20
C TYR A 101 -43.15 -70.33 17.84
N GLN A 102 -42.23 -70.05 18.79
CA GLN A 102 -41.26 -68.96 18.67
C GLN A 102 -41.96 -67.60 18.41
N PHE A 103 -43.17 -67.47 18.97
CA PHE A 103 -44.00 -66.28 18.88
C PHE A 103 -44.02 -65.56 20.23
N ASP A 104 -43.43 -64.37 20.25
CA ASP A 104 -43.45 -63.43 21.36
C ASP A 104 -43.34 -61.99 20.82
N TYR A 105 -43.26 -61.00 21.71
CA TYR A 105 -43.12 -59.60 21.30
C TYR A 105 -41.84 -59.34 20.50
N ALA A 106 -40.72 -60.00 20.86
CA ALA A 106 -39.45 -59.83 20.17
C ALA A 106 -39.51 -60.37 18.73
N ALA A 107 -40.25 -61.45 18.50
CA ALA A 107 -40.52 -61.99 17.18
C ALA A 107 -41.38 -61.02 16.34
N ILE A 108 -42.43 -60.44 16.94
CA ILE A 108 -43.25 -59.40 16.29
C ILE A 108 -42.39 -58.18 15.93
N GLU A 109 -41.59 -57.68 16.87
CA GLU A 109 -40.75 -56.51 16.66
C GLU A 109 -39.72 -56.74 15.55
N ARG A 110 -39.06 -57.90 15.55
CA ARG A 110 -38.10 -58.29 14.51
C ARG A 110 -38.74 -58.33 13.14
N LEU A 111 -39.85 -59.06 13.00
CA LEU A 111 -40.55 -59.16 11.72
C LEU A 111 -41.08 -57.79 11.26
N ARG A 112 -41.54 -56.95 12.19
CA ARG A 112 -41.98 -55.59 11.89
C ARG A 112 -40.81 -54.73 11.36
N LYS A 113 -39.62 -54.82 11.96
CA LYS A 113 -38.40 -54.17 11.47
C LYS A 113 -38.03 -54.70 10.08
N ASP A 114 -38.01 -56.02 9.86
CA ASP A 114 -37.70 -56.63 8.56
C ASP A 114 -38.67 -56.18 7.45
N ILE A 115 -39.96 -56.10 7.76
CA ILE A 115 -40.99 -55.57 6.85
C ILE A 115 -40.73 -54.09 6.56
N SER A 116 -40.42 -53.28 7.56
CA SER A 116 -40.06 -51.87 7.37
C SER A 116 -38.81 -51.70 6.49
N SER A 117 -37.77 -52.52 6.66
CA SER A 117 -36.60 -52.55 5.77
C SER A 117 -36.97 -52.97 4.33
N GLY A 118 -37.93 -53.88 4.18
CA GLY A 118 -38.52 -54.23 2.88
C GLY A 118 -39.23 -53.06 2.21
N LEU A 119 -40.06 -52.33 2.97
CA LEU A 119 -40.77 -51.14 2.49
C LEU A 119 -39.81 -50.00 2.16
N TYR A 120 -38.77 -49.78 2.95
CA TYR A 120 -37.73 -48.79 2.64
C TYR A 120 -37.05 -49.08 1.30
N ARG A 121 -36.73 -50.35 1.01
CA ARG A 121 -36.19 -50.76 -0.30
C ARG A 121 -37.13 -50.47 -1.47
N LEU A 122 -38.45 -50.41 -1.26
CA LEU A 122 -39.39 -49.95 -2.29
C LEU A 122 -39.29 -48.44 -2.50
N VAL A 123 -39.17 -47.66 -1.42
CA VAL A 123 -38.97 -46.20 -1.51
C VAL A 123 -37.71 -45.87 -2.30
N LEU A 124 -36.62 -46.61 -2.10
CA LEU A 124 -35.36 -46.43 -2.84
C LEU A 124 -35.50 -46.61 -4.36
N LYS A 125 -36.51 -47.34 -4.84
CA LYS A 125 -36.75 -47.54 -6.29
C LYS A 125 -37.39 -46.32 -6.96
N ASN A 126 -38.16 -45.54 -6.21
CA ASN A 126 -38.79 -44.31 -6.72
C ASN A 126 -38.78 -43.24 -5.62
N PRO A 127 -37.60 -42.66 -5.33
CA PRO A 127 -37.44 -41.76 -4.20
C PRO A 127 -38.11 -40.41 -4.45
N SER A 128 -38.96 -39.99 -3.53
CA SER A 128 -39.56 -38.65 -3.50
C SER A 128 -39.70 -38.17 -2.05
N GLU A 129 -39.87 -36.87 -1.85
CA GLU A 129 -40.09 -36.33 -0.51
C GLU A 129 -41.34 -36.96 0.13
N GLU A 130 -42.42 -37.07 -0.65
CA GLU A 130 -43.70 -37.66 -0.24
C GLU A 130 -43.55 -39.16 0.09
N ALA A 131 -42.77 -39.89 -0.70
CA ALA A 131 -42.54 -41.31 -0.46
C ALA A 131 -41.79 -41.56 0.86
N TYR A 132 -40.77 -40.75 1.17
CA TYR A 132 -40.07 -40.83 2.45
C TYR A 132 -40.93 -40.34 3.62
N ASP A 133 -41.76 -39.31 3.44
CA ASP A 133 -42.68 -38.83 4.49
C ASP A 133 -43.73 -39.90 4.84
N VAL A 134 -44.32 -40.55 3.84
CA VAL A 134 -45.26 -41.66 4.05
C VAL A 134 -44.58 -42.83 4.76
N PHE A 135 -43.36 -43.18 4.35
CA PHE A 135 -42.58 -44.24 5.00
C PHE A 135 -42.32 -43.93 6.48
N GLN A 136 -41.82 -42.73 6.80
CA GLN A 136 -41.53 -42.31 8.17
C GLN A 136 -42.79 -42.29 9.05
N LYS A 137 -43.91 -41.76 8.52
CA LYS A 137 -45.19 -41.70 9.23
C LYS A 137 -45.71 -43.09 9.59
N ASN A 138 -45.60 -44.03 8.66
CA ASN A 138 -46.10 -45.38 8.85
C ASN A 138 -45.10 -46.29 9.59
N ASN A 139 -43.80 -45.99 9.56
CA ASN A 139 -42.77 -46.84 10.16
C ASN A 139 -41.88 -46.06 11.15
N PRO A 140 -42.44 -45.49 12.25
CA PRO A 140 -41.65 -44.71 13.20
C PRO A 140 -40.59 -45.53 13.95
N TRP A 141 -40.69 -46.86 13.91
CA TRP A 141 -39.77 -47.83 14.53
C TRP A 141 -38.70 -48.39 13.58
N ALA A 142 -38.68 -47.98 12.30
CA ALA A 142 -37.73 -48.50 11.33
C ALA A 142 -36.29 -48.11 11.70
N ASP A 143 -35.35 -49.05 11.56
CA ASP A 143 -33.94 -48.78 11.80
C ASP A 143 -33.39 -47.79 10.74
N GLU A 144 -33.99 -47.74 9.55
CA GLU A 144 -33.64 -46.82 8.45
C GLU A 144 -34.24 -45.43 8.58
N ARG A 145 -34.96 -45.11 9.68
CA ARG A 145 -35.66 -43.83 9.83
C ARG A 145 -34.75 -42.61 9.66
N SER A 146 -33.55 -42.63 10.25
CA SER A 146 -32.57 -41.54 10.11
C SER A 146 -32.09 -41.39 8.66
N MET A 147 -31.86 -42.50 7.96
CA MET A 147 -31.49 -42.48 6.53
C MET A 147 -32.65 -41.96 5.66
N ALA A 148 -33.90 -42.32 5.97
CA ALA A 148 -35.07 -41.81 5.28
C ALA A 148 -35.25 -40.29 5.44
N ILE A 149 -35.01 -39.76 6.66
CA ILE A 149 -34.99 -38.31 6.93
C ILE A 149 -33.90 -37.64 6.10
N TYR A 150 -32.67 -38.15 6.17
CA TYR A 150 -31.55 -37.60 5.41
C TYR A 150 -31.80 -37.61 3.90
N SER A 151 -32.28 -38.73 3.33
CA SER A 151 -32.58 -38.84 1.90
C SER A 151 -33.70 -37.91 1.44
N ARG A 152 -34.77 -37.77 2.24
CA ARG A 152 -35.85 -36.81 1.97
C ARG A 152 -35.31 -35.38 1.93
N ASP A 153 -34.61 -34.99 2.98
CA ASP A 153 -34.07 -33.65 3.13
C ASP A 153 -33.04 -33.35 2.03
N SER A 154 -32.22 -34.34 1.64
CA SER A 154 -31.29 -34.20 0.52
C SER A 154 -32.03 -33.87 -0.78
N ILE A 155 -33.19 -34.48 -1.07
CA ILE A 155 -33.98 -34.15 -2.27
C ILE A 155 -34.49 -32.71 -2.20
N GLY A 156 -35.05 -32.30 -1.05
CA GLY A 156 -35.51 -30.93 -0.82
C GLY A 156 -34.37 -29.92 -0.98
N TYR A 157 -33.19 -30.22 -0.44
CA TYR A 157 -32.01 -29.38 -0.55
C TYR A 157 -31.50 -29.26 -1.98
N GLN A 158 -31.45 -30.36 -2.75
CA GLN A 158 -31.10 -30.29 -4.17
C GLN A 158 -32.11 -29.47 -4.98
N LYS A 159 -33.41 -29.54 -4.68
CA LYS A 159 -34.42 -28.66 -5.30
C LYS A 159 -34.11 -27.18 -5.02
N ALA A 160 -33.81 -26.83 -3.78
CA ALA A 160 -33.43 -25.45 -3.42
C ALA A 160 -32.15 -25.00 -4.14
N LYS A 161 -31.14 -25.87 -4.19
CA LYS A 161 -29.88 -25.63 -4.90
C LYS A 161 -30.07 -25.41 -6.40
N ASN A 162 -30.94 -26.20 -7.03
CA ASN A 162 -31.23 -26.06 -8.46
C ASN A 162 -32.02 -24.79 -8.77
N ALA A 163 -32.95 -24.39 -7.90
CA ALA A 163 -33.65 -23.11 -8.02
C ALA A 163 -32.71 -21.92 -7.82
N ASN A 164 -31.71 -22.06 -6.93
CA ASN A 164 -30.64 -21.10 -6.67
C ASN A 164 -31.15 -19.68 -6.34
N THR A 165 -32.20 -19.60 -5.52
CA THR A 165 -32.74 -18.33 -5.00
C THR A 165 -32.85 -18.36 -3.48
N SER A 166 -32.79 -17.19 -2.85
CA SER A 166 -32.98 -17.07 -1.39
C SER A 166 -34.35 -17.63 -0.96
N ALA A 167 -35.41 -17.35 -1.72
CA ALA A 167 -36.76 -17.86 -1.46
C ALA A 167 -36.82 -19.40 -1.44
N ALA A 168 -36.09 -20.08 -2.32
CA ALA A 168 -36.07 -21.54 -2.36
C ALA A 168 -35.37 -22.16 -1.14
N PHE A 169 -34.27 -21.55 -0.69
CA PHE A 169 -33.59 -21.99 0.53
C PHE A 169 -34.38 -21.65 1.81
N ASP A 170 -35.10 -20.53 1.86
CA ASP A 170 -36.02 -20.19 2.95
C ASP A 170 -37.15 -21.23 3.08
N LEU A 171 -37.76 -21.62 1.95
CA LEU A 171 -38.76 -22.69 1.92
C LEU A 171 -38.20 -24.01 2.43
N PHE A 172 -36.98 -24.38 2.03
CA PHE A 172 -36.30 -25.58 2.53
C PHE A 172 -36.10 -25.53 4.05
N LEU A 173 -35.56 -24.43 4.57
CA LEU A 173 -35.28 -24.25 6.01
C LEU A 173 -36.56 -24.29 6.86
N LYS A 174 -37.67 -23.72 6.35
CA LYS A 174 -38.99 -23.79 7.00
C LYS A 174 -39.57 -25.19 6.99
N LYS A 175 -39.39 -25.93 5.89
CA LYS A 175 -39.89 -27.30 5.73
C LYS A 175 -39.08 -28.31 6.54
N TYR A 176 -37.76 -28.12 6.64
CA TYR A 176 -36.83 -29.06 7.28
C TYR A 176 -35.91 -28.37 8.30
N PRO A 177 -36.46 -27.88 9.44
CA PRO A 177 -35.70 -27.09 10.41
C PRO A 177 -34.60 -27.85 11.15
N GLU A 178 -34.70 -29.18 11.20
CA GLU A 178 -33.74 -30.08 11.88
C GLU A 178 -32.85 -30.86 10.90
N SER A 179 -32.79 -30.41 9.64
CA SER A 179 -32.02 -31.09 8.60
C SER A 179 -30.51 -31.03 8.83
N ASP A 180 -29.80 -32.10 8.47
CA ASP A 180 -28.32 -32.09 8.40
C ASP A 180 -27.79 -31.03 7.41
N PHE A 181 -28.58 -30.65 6.40
CA PHE A 181 -28.23 -29.62 5.41
C PHE A 181 -28.54 -28.19 5.88
N LYS A 182 -29.13 -28.00 7.08
CA LYS A 182 -29.57 -26.69 7.58
C LYS A 182 -28.47 -25.64 7.53
N LYS A 183 -27.26 -25.97 7.98
CA LYS A 183 -26.13 -25.03 8.03
C LYS A 183 -25.75 -24.54 6.62
N GLU A 184 -25.62 -25.45 5.67
CA GLU A 184 -25.29 -25.08 4.28
C GLU A 184 -26.43 -24.32 3.60
N ALA A 185 -27.67 -24.74 3.82
CA ALA A 185 -28.85 -24.07 3.31
C ALA A 185 -28.96 -22.63 3.86
N LEU A 186 -28.68 -22.42 5.14
CA LEU A 186 -28.67 -21.10 5.78
C LEU A 186 -27.57 -20.19 5.20
N ASN A 187 -26.37 -20.73 4.97
CA ASN A 187 -25.29 -19.99 4.31
C ASN A 187 -25.68 -19.57 2.88
N ASN A 188 -26.27 -20.49 2.11
CA ASN A 188 -26.74 -20.19 0.75
C ASN A 188 -27.89 -19.19 0.75
N PHE A 189 -28.82 -19.31 1.69
CA PHE A 189 -29.91 -18.36 1.89
C PHE A 189 -29.38 -16.95 2.10
N TYR A 190 -28.53 -16.72 3.10
CA TYR A 190 -28.00 -15.38 3.39
C TYR A 190 -27.19 -14.80 2.24
N ARG A 191 -26.34 -15.61 1.60
CA ARG A 191 -25.53 -15.20 0.44
C ARG A 191 -26.38 -14.80 -0.76
N LEU A 192 -27.41 -15.59 -1.09
CA LEU A 192 -28.30 -15.30 -2.21
C LEU A 192 -29.21 -14.12 -1.89
N GLN A 193 -29.69 -14.00 -0.66
CA GLN A 193 -30.48 -12.86 -0.22
C GLN A 193 -29.70 -11.55 -0.35
N TYR A 194 -28.42 -11.53 0.05
CA TYR A 194 -27.53 -10.41 -0.21
C TYR A 194 -27.41 -10.13 -1.71
N LYS A 195 -26.99 -11.12 -2.50
CA LYS A 195 -26.78 -10.97 -3.94
C LYS A 195 -28.01 -10.42 -4.67
N GLU A 196 -29.19 -10.98 -4.43
CA GLU A 196 -30.44 -10.60 -5.08
C GLU A 196 -30.85 -9.15 -4.76
N ASN A 197 -30.56 -8.68 -3.55
CA ASN A 197 -30.93 -7.33 -3.11
C ASN A 197 -29.85 -6.28 -3.39
N THR A 198 -28.63 -6.70 -3.76
CA THR A 198 -27.49 -5.80 -4.04
C THR A 198 -26.94 -5.90 -5.46
N ASP A 199 -27.62 -6.59 -6.38
CA ASP A 199 -27.14 -6.80 -7.75
C ASP A 199 -26.94 -5.49 -8.54
N GLY A 200 -27.70 -4.44 -8.18
CA GLY A 200 -27.53 -3.10 -8.74
C GLY A 200 -26.19 -2.44 -8.40
N LYS A 201 -25.44 -2.96 -7.40
CA LYS A 201 -24.13 -2.44 -6.95
C LYS A 201 -24.11 -0.93 -6.70
N THR A 202 -25.24 -0.39 -6.23
CA THR A 202 -25.37 1.04 -5.88
C THR A 202 -25.40 1.21 -4.37
N ILE A 203 -25.01 2.39 -3.90
CA ILE A 203 -25.16 2.78 -2.48
C ILE A 203 -26.61 2.55 -2.01
N SER A 204 -27.61 2.94 -2.82
CA SER A 204 -29.02 2.76 -2.48
C SER A 204 -29.42 1.29 -2.27
N SER A 205 -28.92 0.39 -3.11
CA SER A 205 -29.19 -1.05 -2.95
C SER A 205 -28.58 -1.63 -1.67
N PHE A 206 -27.35 -1.23 -1.31
CA PHE A 206 -26.70 -1.70 -0.08
C PHE A 206 -27.39 -1.18 1.18
N LEU A 207 -27.78 0.10 1.20
CA LEU A 207 -28.53 0.70 2.32
C LEU A 207 -29.92 0.07 2.46
N SER A 208 -30.58 -0.24 1.34
CA SER A 208 -31.88 -0.93 1.36
C SER A 208 -31.75 -2.34 1.93
N PHE A 209 -30.70 -3.08 1.55
CA PHE A 209 -30.40 -4.40 2.10
C PHE A 209 -30.14 -4.34 3.61
N GLU A 210 -29.28 -3.44 4.09
CA GLU A 210 -28.99 -3.27 5.52
C GLU A 210 -30.26 -2.99 6.32
N LYS A 211 -31.13 -2.11 5.80
CA LYS A 211 -32.40 -1.77 6.44
C LYS A 211 -33.38 -2.94 6.49
N GLN A 212 -33.45 -3.73 5.42
CA GLN A 212 -34.41 -4.83 5.29
C GLN A 212 -33.95 -6.10 6.04
N PHE A 213 -32.64 -6.33 6.12
CA PHE A 213 -32.06 -7.57 6.66
C PHE A 213 -30.93 -7.30 7.67
N PRO A 214 -31.20 -6.60 8.80
CA PRO A 214 -30.17 -6.17 9.75
C PRO A 214 -29.41 -7.32 10.42
N GLU A 215 -30.03 -8.51 10.53
CA GLU A 215 -29.43 -9.70 11.13
C GLU A 215 -28.66 -10.57 10.10
N ASN A 216 -28.63 -10.17 8.81
CA ASN A 216 -27.92 -10.93 7.80
C ASN A 216 -26.40 -10.74 7.96
N PRO A 217 -25.58 -11.82 7.98
CA PRO A 217 -24.13 -11.73 8.14
C PRO A 217 -23.42 -10.82 7.12
N TYR A 218 -24.00 -10.63 5.93
CA TYR A 218 -23.45 -9.79 4.86
C TYR A 218 -23.77 -8.28 5.03
N VAL A 219 -24.39 -7.86 6.13
CA VAL A 219 -24.56 -6.43 6.44
C VAL A 219 -23.22 -5.72 6.52
N ALA A 220 -22.21 -6.38 7.08
CA ALA A 220 -20.84 -5.87 7.14
C ALA A 220 -20.29 -5.59 5.73
N ASP A 221 -20.44 -6.54 4.80
CA ASP A 221 -20.04 -6.38 3.40
C ASP A 221 -20.78 -5.23 2.72
N ALA A 222 -22.09 -5.09 2.95
CA ALA A 222 -22.88 -3.98 2.42
C ALA A 222 -22.36 -2.62 2.92
N GLN A 223 -22.05 -2.51 4.21
CA GLN A 223 -21.47 -1.31 4.81
C GLN A 223 -20.09 -0.98 4.22
N ASP A 224 -19.27 -2.00 3.96
CA ASP A 224 -17.96 -1.84 3.32
C ASP A 224 -18.10 -1.38 1.86
N GLN A 225 -19.10 -1.86 1.12
CA GLN A 225 -19.40 -1.39 -0.24
C GLN A 225 -19.87 0.08 -0.26
N VAL A 226 -20.72 0.49 0.69
CA VAL A 226 -21.13 1.91 0.80
C VAL A 226 -19.93 2.82 1.03
N TYR A 227 -19.00 2.41 1.91
CA TYR A 227 -17.75 3.12 2.15
C TYR A 227 -16.91 3.22 0.88
N ASN A 228 -16.59 2.08 0.24
CA ASN A 228 -15.76 2.04 -0.97
C ASN A 228 -16.32 2.90 -2.10
N LEU A 229 -17.63 2.85 -2.33
CA LEU A 229 -18.28 3.66 -3.38
C LEU A 229 -18.32 5.14 -3.03
N SER A 230 -18.52 5.48 -1.76
CA SER A 230 -18.58 6.87 -1.30
C SER A 230 -17.21 7.54 -1.26
N THR A 231 -16.13 6.76 -1.12
CA THR A 231 -14.75 7.26 -0.97
C THR A 231 -13.84 6.90 -2.14
N ALA A 232 -14.41 6.59 -3.30
CA ALA A 232 -13.67 6.05 -4.45
C ALA A 232 -12.59 6.99 -5.00
N ARG A 233 -12.72 8.32 -4.85
CA ARG A 233 -11.72 9.28 -5.35
C ARG A 233 -10.59 9.54 -4.35
N ASN A 234 -10.66 8.98 -3.14
CA ASN A 234 -9.67 9.15 -2.08
C ASN A 234 -9.37 10.64 -1.77
N GLN A 235 -10.42 11.45 -1.64
CA GLN A 235 -10.32 12.89 -1.33
C GLN A 235 -10.88 13.19 0.07
N VAL A 236 -10.33 14.21 0.74
CA VAL A 236 -10.83 14.70 2.04
C VAL A 236 -12.35 14.91 2.04
N THR A 237 -12.88 15.50 0.97
CA THR A 237 -14.31 15.80 0.78
C THR A 237 -15.18 14.55 0.72
N ASP A 238 -14.66 13.45 0.13
CA ASP A 238 -15.39 12.19 0.06
C ASP A 238 -15.55 11.57 1.46
N TYR A 239 -14.46 11.53 2.22
CA TYR A 239 -14.49 11.01 3.59
C TYR A 239 -15.34 11.88 4.52
N ASP A 240 -15.25 13.20 4.41
CA ASP A 240 -16.08 14.14 5.17
C ASP A 240 -17.57 13.90 4.89
N LEU A 241 -17.94 13.78 3.61
CA LEU A 241 -19.31 13.50 3.21
C LEU A 241 -19.77 12.12 3.70
N PHE A 242 -18.94 11.09 3.59
CA PHE A 242 -19.24 9.76 4.09
C PHE A 242 -19.52 9.75 5.60
N ILE A 243 -18.66 10.38 6.40
CA ILE A 243 -18.82 10.46 7.86
C ILE A 243 -20.12 11.17 8.24
N LYS A 244 -20.42 12.29 7.56
CA LYS A 244 -21.65 13.07 7.80
C LYS A 244 -22.91 12.30 7.40
N THR A 245 -22.85 11.56 6.29
CA THR A 245 -24.01 10.87 5.70
C THR A 245 -24.28 9.52 6.37
N TYR A 246 -23.23 8.80 6.79
CA TYR A 246 -23.31 7.43 7.31
C TYR A 246 -22.64 7.26 8.69
N PRO A 247 -23.01 8.03 9.72
CA PRO A 247 -22.29 8.06 11.00
C PRO A 247 -22.35 6.76 11.82
N LYS A 248 -23.22 5.81 11.44
CA LYS A 248 -23.34 4.48 12.07
C LYS A 248 -22.62 3.38 11.28
N ASN A 249 -22.09 3.68 10.10
CA ASN A 249 -21.37 2.69 9.31
C ASN A 249 -20.10 2.28 10.05
N ARG A 250 -19.79 0.99 10.05
CA ARG A 250 -18.61 0.43 10.75
C ARG A 250 -17.28 1.04 10.30
N ASN A 251 -17.21 1.65 9.11
CA ASN A 251 -16.00 2.25 8.55
C ASN A 251 -15.81 3.74 8.93
N VAL A 252 -16.64 4.33 9.79
CA VAL A 252 -16.50 5.74 10.19
C VAL A 252 -15.16 6.05 10.85
N GLU A 253 -14.64 5.15 11.69
CA GLU A 253 -13.29 5.29 12.26
C GLU A 253 -12.22 5.31 11.15
N ASN A 254 -12.28 4.37 10.22
CA ASN A 254 -11.35 4.32 9.09
C ASN A 254 -11.43 5.58 8.22
N ALA A 255 -12.65 6.08 7.98
CA ALA A 255 -12.88 7.31 7.23
C ALA A 255 -12.26 8.52 7.94
N TRP A 256 -12.42 8.65 9.26
CA TRP A 256 -11.79 9.74 10.02
C TRP A 256 -10.27 9.73 9.90
N ARG A 257 -9.65 8.54 10.04
CA ARG A 257 -8.20 8.38 9.94
C ARG A 257 -7.70 8.73 8.53
N LYS A 258 -8.40 8.28 7.49
CA LYS A 258 -8.07 8.61 6.10
C LYS A 258 -8.25 10.10 5.79
N LEU A 259 -9.33 10.70 6.29
CA LEU A 259 -9.57 12.13 6.17
C LEU A 259 -8.42 12.93 6.79
N TYR A 260 -8.07 12.66 8.05
CA TYR A 260 -6.97 13.35 8.74
C TYR A 260 -5.65 13.19 7.99
N GLN A 261 -5.31 11.96 7.61
CA GLN A 261 -4.08 11.65 6.89
C GLN A 261 -3.95 12.41 5.56
N LEU A 262 -5.04 12.47 4.77
CA LEU A 262 -5.08 13.21 3.51
C LEU A 262 -5.06 14.74 3.73
N TYR A 263 -5.76 15.21 4.76
CA TYR A 263 -5.79 16.63 5.10
C TYR A 263 -4.41 17.15 5.46
N MET A 264 -3.66 16.36 6.23
CA MET A 264 -2.33 16.68 6.72
C MET A 264 -1.24 16.50 5.65
N SER A 265 -1.50 16.84 4.39
CA SER A 265 -0.58 16.51 3.28
C SER A 265 0.82 17.12 3.39
N ASP A 266 1.03 18.22 4.12
CA ASP A 266 2.37 18.80 4.40
C ASP A 266 2.78 18.72 5.88
N TYR A 267 1.88 18.21 6.74
CA TYR A 267 2.06 18.11 8.19
C TYR A 267 2.44 19.43 8.89
N SER A 268 2.01 20.57 8.34
CA SER A 268 2.28 21.90 8.90
C SER A 268 1.45 22.16 10.17
N VAL A 269 1.98 23.02 11.05
CA VAL A 269 1.28 23.45 12.27
C VAL A 269 0.00 24.21 11.89
N GLU A 270 0.07 25.02 10.85
CA GLU A 270 -1.04 25.78 10.30
C GLU A 270 -2.18 24.85 9.86
N ARG A 271 -1.88 23.74 9.18
CA ARG A 271 -2.89 22.73 8.83
C ARG A 271 -3.44 21.99 10.02
N LEU A 272 -2.63 21.67 11.04
CA LEU A 272 -3.14 21.06 12.27
C LEU A 272 -4.19 21.96 12.94
N GLU A 273 -3.91 23.26 13.03
CA GLU A 273 -4.82 24.25 13.62
C GLU A 273 -6.08 24.44 12.77
N LYS A 274 -5.92 24.48 11.45
CA LYS A 274 -7.04 24.55 10.51
C LYS A 274 -7.92 23.29 10.59
N PHE A 275 -7.31 22.11 10.67
CA PHE A 275 -8.01 20.83 10.82
C PHE A 275 -8.85 20.79 12.10
N GLN A 276 -8.28 21.20 13.24
CA GLN A 276 -9.01 21.28 14.52
C GLN A 276 -10.23 22.19 14.43
N THR A 277 -10.11 23.28 13.67
CA THR A 277 -11.19 24.25 13.47
C THR A 277 -12.28 23.71 12.55
N GLU A 278 -11.92 23.07 11.45
CA GLU A 278 -12.87 22.54 10.45
C GLU A 278 -13.53 21.23 10.91
N TYR A 279 -12.84 20.42 11.71
CA TYR A 279 -13.29 19.09 12.17
C TYR A 279 -13.26 18.96 13.70
N PRO A 280 -14.04 19.77 14.45
CA PRO A 280 -14.01 19.78 15.92
C PRO A 280 -14.47 18.47 16.57
N ASN A 281 -15.17 17.64 15.80
CA ASN A 281 -15.69 16.32 16.19
C ASN A 281 -14.72 15.17 15.88
N TYR A 282 -13.51 15.44 15.37
CA TYR A 282 -12.50 14.42 15.17
C TYR A 282 -12.25 13.68 16.50
N PRO A 283 -12.40 12.34 16.53
CA PRO A 283 -12.40 11.60 17.79
C PRO A 283 -11.00 11.47 18.41
N TYR A 284 -9.92 11.57 17.63
CA TYR A 284 -8.54 11.35 18.09
C TYR A 284 -7.82 12.67 18.43
N LYS A 285 -8.36 13.44 19.38
CA LYS A 285 -7.78 14.75 19.75
C LYS A 285 -6.34 14.66 20.27
N ASP A 286 -6.03 13.58 20.99
CA ASP A 286 -4.68 13.33 21.52
C ASP A 286 -3.64 13.14 20.39
N GLU A 287 -4.05 12.56 19.25
CA GLU A 287 -3.21 12.43 18.05
C GLU A 287 -2.80 13.81 17.54
N ILE A 288 -3.74 14.76 17.47
CA ILE A 288 -3.44 16.11 17.00
C ILE A 288 -2.48 16.82 17.96
N THR A 289 -2.66 16.65 19.28
CA THR A 289 -1.74 17.23 20.27
C THR A 289 -0.34 16.64 20.15
N LYS A 290 -0.23 15.32 19.96
CA LYS A 290 1.03 14.62 19.72
C LYS A 290 1.69 15.12 18.43
N ASP A 291 0.93 15.20 17.34
CA ASP A 291 1.40 15.67 16.05
C ASP A 291 1.87 17.12 16.08
N LYS A 292 1.17 18.01 16.80
CA LYS A 292 1.60 19.41 17.00
C LYS A 292 2.92 19.51 17.77
N LYS A 293 3.10 18.67 18.79
CA LYS A 293 4.36 18.60 19.53
C LYS A 293 5.49 18.09 18.64
N LEU A 294 5.25 17.04 17.86
CA LEU A 294 6.25 16.42 17.01
C LEU A 294 6.60 17.28 15.80
N SER A 295 5.63 17.97 15.18
CA SER A 295 5.86 18.83 14.02
C SER A 295 6.87 19.95 14.33
N SER A 296 6.80 20.54 15.52
CA SER A 296 7.73 21.58 15.97
C SER A 296 9.13 21.07 16.36
N GLN A 297 9.29 19.76 16.61
CA GLN A 297 10.58 19.19 17.00
C GLN A 297 11.47 18.92 15.79
N GLN A 298 12.59 19.63 15.66
CA GLN A 298 13.59 19.33 14.64
C GLN A 298 14.48 18.17 15.12
N ILE A 299 14.48 17.08 14.35
CA ILE A 299 15.33 15.90 14.62
C ILE A 299 16.10 15.52 13.36
N ILE A 300 17.33 15.05 13.56
CA ILE A 300 18.28 14.70 12.51
C ILE A 300 18.78 13.26 12.68
N PRO A 301 19.15 12.56 11.60
CA PRO A 301 19.71 11.22 11.70
C PRO A 301 20.97 11.19 12.57
N TYR A 302 21.20 10.09 13.29
CA TYR A 302 22.50 9.77 13.87
C TYR A 302 22.82 8.30 13.59
N LYS A 303 24.09 7.92 13.74
CA LYS A 303 24.56 6.55 13.52
C LYS A 303 25.17 5.99 14.80
N HIS A 304 24.75 4.79 15.18
CA HIS A 304 25.31 4.03 16.30
C HIS A 304 25.34 2.54 15.96
N ALA A 305 26.44 1.87 16.26
CA ALA A 305 26.65 0.43 15.99
C ALA A 305 26.29 -0.01 14.55
N GLY A 306 26.55 0.85 13.56
CA GLY A 306 26.25 0.56 12.15
C GLY A 306 24.80 0.82 11.72
N GLN A 307 23.91 1.14 12.65
CA GLN A 307 22.50 1.45 12.39
C GLN A 307 22.20 2.93 12.58
N PHE A 308 21.06 3.35 12.05
CA PHE A 308 20.58 4.72 12.11
C PHE A 308 19.32 4.87 12.97
N GLY A 309 19.26 6.00 13.66
CA GLY A 309 18.10 6.52 14.37
C GLY A 309 18.03 8.04 14.21
N TRP A 310 17.27 8.74 15.05
CA TRP A 310 17.18 10.20 15.03
C TRP A 310 17.40 10.81 16.41
N MET A 311 18.04 11.97 16.45
CA MET A 311 18.33 12.76 17.65
C MET A 311 17.83 14.20 17.48
N ASP A 312 17.57 14.89 18.58
CA ASP A 312 17.28 16.32 18.55
C ASP A 312 18.55 17.17 18.32
N LEU A 313 18.40 18.49 18.20
CA LEU A 313 19.51 19.41 18.00
C LEU A 313 20.41 19.60 19.24
N ASN A 314 20.07 19.00 20.38
CA ASN A 314 20.91 18.93 21.57
C ASN A 314 21.68 17.62 21.65
N GLY A 315 21.45 16.69 20.72
CA GLY A 315 22.09 15.37 20.70
C GLY A 315 21.31 14.29 21.46
N ASN A 316 20.17 14.61 22.07
CA ASN A 316 19.37 13.62 22.78
C ASN A 316 18.72 12.66 21.78
N ILE A 317 18.79 11.36 22.05
CA ILE A 317 18.20 10.35 21.18
C ILE A 317 16.67 10.41 21.28
N VAL A 318 16.01 10.55 20.12
CA VAL A 318 14.54 10.58 20.01
C VAL A 318 14.01 9.27 19.46
N ILE A 319 14.68 8.72 18.45
CA ILE A 319 14.40 7.41 17.88
C ILE A 319 15.69 6.58 17.96
N PRO A 320 15.72 5.46 18.71
CA PRO A 320 16.90 4.60 18.82
C PRO A 320 17.38 4.07 17.47
N ALA A 321 18.68 3.80 17.36
CA ALA A 321 19.27 3.26 16.14
C ALA A 321 18.77 1.83 15.90
N GLN A 322 18.05 1.61 14.79
CA GLN A 322 17.49 0.30 14.43
C GLN A 322 17.29 0.09 12.92
N TYR A 323 17.65 1.08 12.10
CA TYR A 323 17.47 1.06 10.64
C TYR A 323 18.83 0.97 9.93
N SER A 324 18.89 0.33 8.76
CA SER A 324 20.15 0.23 8.00
C SER A 324 20.51 1.53 7.28
N SER A 325 19.50 2.28 6.86
CA SER A 325 19.62 3.60 6.23
C SER A 325 18.34 4.42 6.49
N VAL A 326 18.46 5.74 6.47
CA VAL A 326 17.34 6.65 6.77
C VAL A 326 17.43 7.97 6.00
N GLY A 327 16.27 8.55 5.72
CA GLY A 327 16.13 9.92 5.24
C GLY A 327 16.00 10.94 6.38
N PHE A 328 15.92 12.21 6.01
CA PHE A 328 15.54 13.26 6.95
C PHE A 328 14.02 13.31 7.11
N PHE A 329 13.55 13.82 8.23
CA PHE A 329 12.12 14.12 8.37
C PHE A 329 11.76 15.31 7.47
N LYS A 330 10.86 15.05 6.52
CA LYS A 330 10.23 16.04 5.63
C LYS A 330 8.72 15.85 5.73
N GLU A 331 7.99 16.93 5.95
CA GLU A 331 6.52 16.89 6.07
C GLU A 331 6.03 15.82 7.07
N GLY A 332 6.71 15.72 8.21
CA GLY A 332 6.36 14.81 9.32
C GLY A 332 6.75 13.33 9.14
N LEU A 333 7.23 12.91 7.97
CA LEU A 333 7.65 11.54 7.71
C LEU A 333 9.12 11.47 7.29
N ALA A 334 9.77 10.33 7.52
CA ALA A 334 11.07 10.00 6.96
C ALA A 334 11.01 8.59 6.36
N TRP A 335 11.65 8.38 5.22
CA TRP A 335 11.87 7.01 4.77
C TRP A 335 12.93 6.36 5.65
N ALA A 336 12.77 5.07 5.88
CA ALA A 336 13.72 4.23 6.57
C ALA A 336 13.85 2.91 5.82
N GLU A 337 15.02 2.30 5.92
CA GLU A 337 15.29 0.97 5.37
C GLU A 337 15.34 -0.05 6.50
N LYS A 338 14.57 -1.13 6.34
CA LYS A 338 14.57 -2.28 7.24
C LYS A 338 14.50 -3.55 6.41
N SER A 339 15.45 -4.45 6.63
CA SER A 339 15.54 -5.74 5.91
C SER A 339 15.56 -5.59 4.38
N GLY A 340 16.27 -4.59 3.85
CA GLY A 340 16.42 -4.36 2.41
C GLY A 340 15.19 -3.74 1.72
N LYS A 341 14.19 -3.28 2.49
CA LYS A 341 12.99 -2.62 1.97
C LYS A 341 12.79 -1.26 2.62
N TYR A 342 12.22 -0.34 1.84
CA TYR A 342 11.94 1.02 2.22
C TYR A 342 10.48 1.16 2.64
N GLY A 343 10.25 1.91 3.71
CA GLY A 343 8.96 2.32 4.23
C GLY A 343 9.09 3.70 4.86
N PHE A 344 7.99 4.25 5.37
CA PHE A 344 7.99 5.59 5.98
C PHE A 344 7.50 5.53 7.42
N ILE A 345 8.20 6.24 8.29
CA ILE A 345 7.87 6.36 9.72
C ILE A 345 7.57 7.80 10.10
N ASN A 346 6.80 7.99 11.16
CA ASN A 346 6.64 9.29 11.80
C ASN A 346 7.68 9.51 12.92
N LYS A 347 7.69 10.71 13.51
CA LYS A 347 8.62 11.08 14.61
C LYS A 347 8.36 10.33 15.92
N ALA A 348 7.26 9.57 16.02
CA ALA A 348 6.99 8.64 17.11
C ALA A 348 7.50 7.22 16.81
N ASN A 349 8.23 7.03 15.71
CA ASN A 349 8.75 5.74 15.26
C ASN A 349 7.66 4.74 14.82
N GLU A 350 6.45 5.21 14.53
CA GLU A 350 5.36 4.39 14.03
C GLU A 350 5.48 4.26 12.52
N VAL A 351 5.27 3.04 12.00
CA VAL A 351 5.30 2.76 10.56
C VAL A 351 4.00 3.26 9.94
N VAL A 352 4.09 4.35 9.18
CA VAL A 352 2.95 4.95 8.46
C VAL A 352 2.77 4.30 7.09
N VAL A 353 3.88 4.01 6.41
CA VAL A 353 3.88 3.27 5.15
C VAL A 353 4.76 2.02 5.31
N PRO A 354 4.21 0.81 5.09
CA PRO A 354 4.96 -0.45 5.29
C PRO A 354 6.26 -0.53 4.50
N PHE A 355 7.25 -1.25 5.04
CA PHE A 355 8.52 -1.55 4.37
C PHE A 355 8.31 -2.54 3.21
N LYS A 356 8.00 -2.03 2.02
CA LYS A 356 7.69 -2.85 0.83
C LYS A 356 8.41 -2.39 -0.44
N PHE A 357 8.91 -1.16 -0.48
CA PHE A 357 9.52 -0.58 -1.68
C PHE A 357 10.99 -0.98 -1.81
N SER A 358 11.51 -1.03 -3.04
CA SER A 358 12.94 -1.22 -3.30
C SER A 358 13.75 0.06 -3.11
N SER A 359 13.12 1.22 -3.26
CA SER A 359 13.69 2.55 -3.03
C SER A 359 12.58 3.56 -2.73
N ALA A 360 12.93 4.66 -2.06
CA ALA A 360 12.01 5.76 -1.75
C ALA A 360 12.77 7.09 -1.64
N ASN A 361 12.16 8.17 -2.14
CA ASN A 361 12.63 9.54 -1.95
C ASN A 361 11.93 10.21 -0.76
N ASP A 362 12.48 11.35 -0.31
CA ASP A 362 11.85 12.21 0.70
C ASP A 362 10.48 12.72 0.20
N PHE A 363 9.57 13.01 1.14
CA PHE A 363 8.32 13.69 0.83
C PHE A 363 8.58 15.15 0.42
N ASP A 364 7.97 15.57 -0.69
CA ASP A 364 7.92 16.96 -1.15
C ASP A 364 6.49 17.28 -1.64
N LYS A 365 5.88 18.32 -1.05
CA LYS A 365 4.52 18.79 -1.32
C LYS A 365 3.47 17.67 -1.23
N GLY A 366 3.62 16.80 -0.23
CA GLY A 366 2.72 15.70 0.12
C GLY A 366 2.88 14.43 -0.72
N ARG A 367 3.99 14.31 -1.44
CA ARG A 367 4.25 13.23 -2.40
C ARG A 367 5.62 12.62 -2.18
N ALA A 368 5.73 11.30 -2.36
CA ALA A 368 7.02 10.64 -2.44
C ALA A 368 7.07 9.74 -3.67
N ILE A 369 8.23 9.75 -4.33
CA ILE A 369 8.55 8.80 -5.40
C ILE A 369 9.02 7.50 -4.74
N VAL A 370 8.43 6.39 -5.15
CA VAL A 370 8.77 5.05 -4.63
C VAL A 370 8.98 4.09 -5.79
N GLN A 371 9.78 3.06 -5.55
CA GLN A 371 10.09 2.05 -6.54
C GLN A 371 9.59 0.67 -6.11
N VAL A 372 8.99 -0.06 -7.05
CA VAL A 372 8.57 -1.46 -6.94
C VAL A 372 8.99 -2.18 -8.22
N ASP A 373 9.72 -3.29 -8.09
CA ASP A 373 10.16 -4.13 -9.22
C ASP A 373 10.74 -3.32 -10.39
N ASP A 374 11.69 -2.43 -10.07
CA ASP A 374 12.40 -1.51 -10.98
C ASP A 374 11.56 -0.40 -11.63
N LEU A 375 10.26 -0.32 -11.31
CA LEU A 375 9.37 0.73 -11.80
C LEU A 375 9.05 1.75 -10.70
N PHE A 376 8.98 3.02 -11.10
CA PHE A 376 8.67 4.14 -10.23
C PHE A 376 7.18 4.47 -10.28
N GLY A 377 6.66 4.81 -9.10
CA GLY A 377 5.32 5.35 -8.88
C GLY A 377 5.36 6.48 -7.85
N ILE A 378 4.21 7.08 -7.59
CA ILE A 378 4.06 8.20 -6.65
C ILE A 378 3.03 7.82 -5.61
N ILE A 379 3.37 7.99 -4.34
CA ILE A 379 2.45 7.81 -3.22
C ILE A 379 2.13 9.12 -2.54
N ASP A 380 0.96 9.17 -1.91
CA ASP A 380 0.64 10.17 -0.90
C ASP A 380 1.27 9.81 0.47
N ARG A 381 1.10 10.68 1.48
CA ARG A 381 1.56 10.42 2.86
C ARG A 381 0.91 9.21 3.53
N SER A 382 -0.16 8.65 2.94
CA SER A 382 -0.76 7.39 3.39
C SER A 382 -0.14 6.14 2.80
N GLY A 383 0.74 6.29 1.80
CA GLY A 383 1.25 5.18 1.03
C GLY A 383 0.26 4.65 -0.01
N ALA A 384 -0.85 5.36 -0.23
CA ALA A 384 -1.73 5.08 -1.36
C ALA A 384 -1.08 5.62 -2.64
N TYR A 385 -1.13 4.84 -3.71
CA TYR A 385 -0.62 5.30 -5.00
C TYR A 385 -1.50 6.41 -5.53
N ILE A 386 -0.87 7.55 -5.79
CA ILE A 386 -1.40 8.58 -6.68
C ILE A 386 -1.14 8.13 -8.12
N VAL A 387 0.03 7.53 -8.34
CA VAL A 387 0.48 6.97 -9.61
C VAL A 387 1.06 5.59 -9.34
N GLU A 388 0.44 4.56 -9.91
CA GLU A 388 0.93 3.18 -9.82
C GLU A 388 2.32 3.04 -10.45
N PRO A 389 3.20 2.16 -9.92
CA PRO A 389 4.51 1.91 -10.49
C PRO A 389 4.43 1.44 -11.94
N GLN A 390 4.83 2.29 -12.88
CA GLN A 390 4.78 1.99 -14.32
C GLN A 390 5.84 2.74 -15.16
N TYR A 391 6.62 3.62 -14.54
CA TYR A 391 7.61 4.45 -15.23
C TYR A 391 9.02 3.96 -14.92
N LYS A 392 9.94 4.05 -15.88
CA LYS A 392 11.35 3.67 -15.64
C LYS A 392 12.16 4.77 -14.93
N ASP A 393 11.62 5.98 -14.90
CA ASP A 393 12.19 7.16 -14.26
C ASP A 393 11.08 8.22 -14.05
N ILE A 394 11.20 8.99 -12.98
CA ILE A 394 10.28 10.06 -12.57
C ILE A 394 11.09 11.23 -12.02
N GLY A 395 10.86 12.42 -12.57
CA GLY A 395 11.47 13.67 -12.12
C GLY A 395 10.83 14.28 -10.88
N GLN A 396 11.39 15.39 -10.40
CA GLN A 396 10.84 16.15 -9.27
C GLN A 396 9.60 16.97 -9.68
N PHE A 397 8.67 17.17 -8.73
CA PHE A 397 7.49 18.01 -8.92
C PHE A 397 7.86 19.50 -8.87
N SER A 398 7.97 20.12 -10.05
CA SER A 398 8.32 21.53 -10.23
C SER A 398 7.27 22.27 -11.04
N GLU A 399 6.90 23.47 -10.59
CA GLU A 399 5.92 24.36 -11.25
C GLU A 399 4.59 23.68 -11.66
N GLY A 400 4.18 22.63 -10.92
CA GLY A 400 2.92 21.92 -11.15
C GLY A 400 3.02 20.66 -12.04
N LEU A 401 4.21 20.34 -12.57
CA LEU A 401 4.43 19.22 -13.48
C LEU A 401 5.59 18.31 -13.01
N ILE A 402 5.53 17.05 -13.43
CA ILE A 402 6.56 16.03 -13.28
C ILE A 402 6.84 15.44 -14.65
N TYR A 403 8.11 15.25 -15.02
CA TYR A 403 8.44 14.42 -16.17
C TYR A 403 8.50 12.94 -15.76
N ALA A 404 8.10 12.04 -16.64
CA ALA A 404 8.31 10.61 -16.44
C ALA A 404 8.55 9.91 -17.78
N ILE A 405 9.30 8.81 -17.76
CA ILE A 405 9.61 8.01 -18.95
C ILE A 405 8.71 6.78 -19.04
N LYS A 406 7.98 6.69 -20.14
CA LYS A 406 7.19 5.52 -20.52
C LYS A 406 7.56 5.13 -21.94
N ASP A 407 7.78 3.84 -22.17
CA ASP A 407 8.16 3.30 -23.49
C ASP A 407 9.38 3.99 -24.14
N SER A 408 10.32 4.45 -23.30
CA SER A 408 11.58 5.13 -23.69
C SER A 408 11.47 6.60 -24.11
N LEU A 409 10.29 7.22 -23.95
CA LEU A 409 10.09 8.65 -24.19
C LEU A 409 9.60 9.35 -22.92
N TYR A 410 10.02 10.59 -22.75
CA TYR A 410 9.57 11.48 -21.69
C TYR A 410 8.29 12.22 -22.09
N GLY A 411 7.36 12.28 -21.13
CA GLY A 411 6.20 13.17 -21.14
C GLY A 411 6.09 13.91 -19.81
N TYR A 412 5.11 14.82 -19.71
CA TYR A 412 4.84 15.57 -18.48
C TYR A 412 3.44 15.28 -17.96
N PHE A 413 3.37 15.08 -16.65
CA PHE A 413 2.18 14.73 -15.91
C PHE A 413 1.92 15.78 -14.83
N ASP A 414 0.64 16.01 -14.51
CA ASP A 414 0.33 16.81 -13.34
C ASP A 414 0.58 16.03 -12.05
N GLY A 415 0.37 16.69 -10.91
CA GLY A 415 0.54 16.06 -9.61
C GLY A 415 -0.35 14.82 -9.42
N LEU A 416 -1.48 14.70 -10.09
CA LEU A 416 -2.34 13.52 -9.95
C LEU A 416 -1.95 12.39 -10.92
N GLY A 417 -0.86 12.56 -11.69
CA GLY A 417 -0.41 11.59 -12.68
C GLY A 417 -1.17 11.64 -14.00
N TYR A 418 -2.02 12.65 -14.22
CA TYR A 418 -2.68 12.79 -15.51
C TYR A 418 -1.71 13.37 -16.54
N PRO A 419 -1.58 12.76 -17.73
CA PRO A 419 -0.72 13.29 -18.78
C PRO A 419 -1.20 14.68 -19.21
N ARG A 420 -0.30 15.66 -19.16
CA ARG A 420 -0.50 17.02 -19.66
C ARG A 420 0.19 17.22 -20.99
N ILE A 421 1.38 16.62 -21.13
CA ILE A 421 2.13 16.58 -22.37
C ILE A 421 2.47 15.11 -22.61
N PRO A 422 1.95 14.47 -23.67
CA PRO A 422 2.22 13.07 -23.97
C PRO A 422 3.72 12.78 -24.11
N GLU A 423 4.08 11.52 -23.90
CA GLU A 423 5.44 11.02 -24.06
C GLU A 423 5.89 11.15 -25.52
N GLN A 424 6.84 12.05 -25.78
CA GLN A 424 7.31 12.34 -27.14
C GLN A 424 8.77 12.83 -27.19
N TYR A 425 9.40 13.05 -26.04
CA TYR A 425 10.76 13.60 -25.95
C TYR A 425 11.77 12.51 -25.62
N GLU A 426 12.96 12.60 -26.19
CA GLU A 426 14.08 11.70 -25.91
C GLU A 426 14.71 12.03 -24.55
N GLU A 427 14.70 13.31 -24.16
CA GLU A 427 15.10 13.81 -22.85
C GLU A 427 14.19 14.95 -22.40
N ALA A 428 14.01 15.10 -21.08
CA ALA A 428 13.20 16.15 -20.47
C ALA A 428 13.78 16.56 -19.12
N PHE A 429 13.63 17.85 -18.78
CA PHE A 429 14.09 18.41 -17.51
C PHE A 429 12.94 19.05 -16.75
N SER A 430 13.11 19.27 -15.44
CA SER A 430 12.10 19.95 -14.62
C SER A 430 11.84 21.38 -15.10
N PHE A 431 10.58 21.82 -15.01
CA PHE A 431 10.21 23.20 -15.29
C PHE A 431 10.90 24.18 -14.33
N SER A 432 11.42 25.27 -14.88
CA SER A 432 12.01 26.39 -14.14
C SER A 432 11.81 27.68 -14.93
N GLY A 433 11.24 28.70 -14.29
CA GLY A 433 10.96 29.97 -14.93
C GLY A 433 9.88 29.86 -16.02
N GLY A 434 8.93 28.93 -15.87
CA GLY A 434 7.83 28.72 -16.81
C GLY A 434 8.20 27.94 -18.09
N MET A 435 9.42 27.42 -18.18
CA MET A 435 9.89 26.65 -19.33
C MET A 435 10.61 25.37 -18.88
N ALA A 436 10.62 24.36 -19.74
CA ALA A 436 11.42 23.16 -19.58
C ALA A 436 12.23 22.88 -20.84
N LYS A 437 13.48 22.46 -20.66
CA LYS A 437 14.35 21.98 -21.75
C LYS A 437 13.93 20.56 -22.13
N VAL A 438 13.85 20.28 -23.43
CA VAL A 438 13.50 18.97 -23.98
C VAL A 438 14.32 18.65 -25.23
N THR A 439 14.58 17.36 -25.45
CA THR A 439 15.19 16.85 -26.68
C THR A 439 14.12 16.17 -27.53
N PHE A 440 13.95 16.63 -28.77
CA PHE A 440 12.96 16.14 -29.71
C PHE A 440 13.61 15.87 -31.06
N LYS A 441 13.71 14.59 -31.45
CA LYS A 441 14.37 14.14 -32.68
C LYS A 441 15.85 14.54 -32.73
N GLY A 442 16.57 14.37 -31.64
CA GLY A 442 17.99 14.75 -31.49
C GLY A 442 18.26 16.25 -31.37
N LEU A 443 17.22 17.11 -31.34
CA LEU A 443 17.38 18.56 -31.27
C LEU A 443 16.75 19.12 -29.99
N GLU A 444 17.42 20.09 -29.39
CA GLU A 444 17.03 20.70 -28.12
C GLU A 444 16.12 21.91 -28.32
N GLY A 445 15.09 22.00 -27.48
CA GLY A 445 14.15 23.12 -27.45
C GLY A 445 13.68 23.45 -26.03
N TYR A 446 12.91 24.53 -25.91
CA TYR A 446 12.25 24.91 -24.66
C TYR A 446 10.75 24.96 -24.88
N ILE A 447 10.00 24.26 -24.03
CA ILE A 447 8.54 24.22 -24.05
C ILE A 447 7.95 24.95 -22.85
N ASP A 448 6.73 25.47 -22.99
CA ASP A 448 5.91 25.88 -21.86
C ASP A 448 5.10 24.71 -21.26
N ALA A 449 4.36 24.99 -20.19
CA ALA A 449 3.54 24.02 -19.46
C ALA A 449 2.43 23.36 -20.30
N PHE A 450 2.16 23.84 -21.52
CA PHE A 450 1.22 23.24 -22.47
C PHE A 450 1.91 22.44 -23.57
N GLY A 451 3.25 22.30 -23.51
CA GLY A 451 4.04 21.63 -24.53
C GLY A 451 4.28 22.48 -25.78
N SER A 452 3.95 23.78 -25.75
CA SER A 452 4.22 24.66 -26.88
C SER A 452 5.67 25.10 -26.85
N PHE A 453 6.38 24.92 -27.97
CA PHE A 453 7.77 25.37 -28.09
C PHE A 453 7.86 26.90 -28.01
N LYS A 454 8.45 27.41 -26.93
CA LYS A 454 8.94 28.79 -26.83
C LYS A 454 10.22 28.98 -27.64
N VAL A 455 11.07 27.95 -27.64
CA VAL A 455 12.23 27.82 -28.52
C VAL A 455 12.08 26.51 -29.28
N LYS A 456 12.03 26.59 -30.62
CA LYS A 456 11.87 25.41 -31.47
C LYS A 456 13.13 24.54 -31.44
N PRO A 457 12.99 23.21 -31.54
CA PRO A 457 14.12 22.28 -31.57
C PRO A 457 14.77 22.33 -32.95
N LEU A 458 15.75 23.20 -33.11
CA LEU A 458 16.44 23.48 -34.38
C LEU A 458 17.92 23.10 -34.35
N PHE A 459 18.48 22.90 -33.15
CA PHE A 459 19.91 22.71 -32.94
C PHE A 459 20.13 21.62 -31.89
N GLU A 460 21.27 20.94 -31.93
CA GLU A 460 21.59 19.81 -31.04
C GLU A 460 21.92 20.27 -29.61
N SER A 461 22.50 21.46 -29.44
CA SER A 461 22.81 22.02 -28.11
C SER A 461 22.49 23.51 -28.03
N ILE A 462 21.61 23.88 -27.08
CA ILE A 462 21.23 25.26 -26.78
C ILE A 462 21.14 25.56 -25.29
N ASN A 463 21.46 26.81 -24.94
CA ASN A 463 21.32 27.38 -23.61
C ASN A 463 20.60 28.73 -23.65
N LEU A 464 19.82 29.05 -22.62
CA LEU A 464 19.14 30.35 -22.54
C LEU A 464 20.16 31.49 -22.32
N PHE A 465 19.96 32.60 -23.02
CA PHE A 465 20.72 33.85 -22.86
C PHE A 465 19.75 34.99 -22.52
N GLY A 466 19.50 35.17 -21.21
CA GLY A 466 18.44 36.05 -20.73
C GLY A 466 17.05 35.59 -21.20
N ASP A 467 16.13 36.54 -21.32
CA ASP A 467 14.70 36.23 -21.48
C ASP A 467 14.24 36.20 -22.95
N SER A 468 15.14 36.42 -23.92
CA SER A 468 14.77 36.60 -25.33
C SER A 468 15.75 36.03 -26.36
N ALA A 469 16.86 35.45 -25.92
CA ALA A 469 17.88 34.91 -26.80
C ALA A 469 18.40 33.56 -26.30
N ILE A 470 19.01 32.81 -27.20
CA ILE A 470 19.67 31.54 -26.92
C ILE A 470 21.12 31.60 -27.43
N VAL A 471 21.99 30.87 -26.74
CA VAL A 471 23.29 30.46 -27.25
C VAL A 471 23.10 29.10 -27.91
N ILE A 472 23.45 29.01 -29.19
CA ILE A 472 23.59 27.75 -29.91
C ILE A 472 25.05 27.34 -29.80
N GLU A 473 25.31 26.19 -29.20
CA GLU A 473 26.65 25.66 -29.06
C GLU A 473 27.09 24.96 -30.35
N GLY A 474 28.36 25.13 -30.72
CA GLY A 474 28.96 24.47 -31.86
C GLY A 474 30.46 24.28 -31.61
N ASP A 475 31.06 23.34 -32.32
CA ASP A 475 32.46 22.91 -32.08
C ASP A 475 33.47 24.05 -32.27
N GLU A 476 33.25 24.94 -33.24
CA GLU A 476 34.15 26.06 -33.57
C GLU A 476 33.51 27.45 -33.36
N PHE A 477 32.18 27.54 -33.31
CA PHE A 477 31.45 28.81 -33.25
C PHE A 477 30.21 28.70 -32.37
N ALA A 478 30.08 29.57 -31.37
CA ALA A 478 28.79 29.81 -30.72
C ALA A 478 27.98 30.87 -31.48
N LYS A 479 26.68 30.65 -31.65
CA LYS A 479 25.78 31.62 -32.28
C LYS A 479 24.78 32.14 -31.28
N LEU A 480 24.67 33.47 -31.20
CA LEU A 480 23.59 34.09 -30.45
C LEU A 480 22.39 34.27 -31.39
N ALA A 481 21.26 33.69 -31.03
CA ALA A 481 20.03 33.74 -31.83
C ALA A 481 18.83 34.16 -30.97
N THR A 482 17.78 34.66 -31.63
CA THR A 482 16.48 34.85 -30.97
C THR A 482 15.84 33.49 -30.69
N PHE A 483 14.78 33.46 -29.88
CA PHE A 483 13.98 32.24 -29.64
C PHE A 483 13.38 31.61 -30.92
N GLN A 484 13.25 32.38 -32.00
CA GLN A 484 12.83 31.89 -33.31
C GLN A 484 13.95 31.21 -34.11
N GLY A 485 15.18 31.19 -33.59
CA GLY A 485 16.36 30.70 -34.30
C GLY A 485 16.94 31.70 -35.30
N ASN A 486 16.45 32.95 -35.32
CA ASN A 486 17.03 33.99 -36.16
C ASN A 486 18.35 34.42 -35.55
N GLU A 487 19.42 34.32 -36.34
CA GLU A 487 20.74 34.74 -35.91
C GLU A 487 20.74 36.24 -35.55
N ILE A 488 21.16 36.57 -34.33
CA ILE A 488 21.42 37.94 -33.89
C ILE A 488 22.86 38.29 -34.25
N LYS A 489 23.78 37.36 -33.98
CA LYS A 489 25.21 37.52 -34.20
C LYS A 489 25.90 36.15 -34.24
N THR A 490 26.62 35.86 -35.31
CA THR A 490 27.71 34.86 -35.27
C THR A 490 28.88 35.47 -34.53
N ILE A 491 29.31 34.77 -33.49
CA ILE A 491 30.34 35.23 -32.59
C ILE A 491 31.49 34.20 -32.76
N PRO A 492 32.61 34.56 -33.45
CA PRO A 492 33.72 33.64 -33.69
C PRO A 492 34.49 33.38 -32.40
N ILE A 493 33.91 32.51 -31.57
CA ILE A 493 34.25 32.39 -30.16
C ILE A 493 33.90 31.01 -29.62
N GLU A 494 34.83 30.49 -28.83
CA GLU A 494 34.74 29.30 -27.98
C GLU A 494 33.90 29.51 -26.68
N VAL A 495 33.48 30.74 -26.30
CA VAL A 495 32.76 31.10 -25.04
C VAL A 495 31.89 32.38 -25.06
N ILE A 496 30.61 32.28 -24.69
CA ILE A 496 29.81 33.42 -24.20
C ILE A 496 29.61 33.24 -22.68
N GLY A 497 30.07 34.21 -21.88
CA GLY A 497 29.92 34.18 -20.42
C GLY A 497 28.53 34.60 -19.94
N SER A 498 28.34 34.54 -18.62
CA SER A 498 27.09 34.92 -17.97
C SER A 498 26.77 36.40 -18.16
N LEU A 499 25.49 36.74 -18.28
CA LEU A 499 25.04 38.12 -18.36
C LEU A 499 24.99 38.74 -16.95
N VAL A 500 26.00 39.52 -16.58
CA VAL A 500 26.04 40.25 -15.30
C VAL A 500 26.00 41.76 -15.56
N SER A 501 25.08 42.47 -14.91
CA SER A 501 24.90 43.92 -15.09
C SER A 501 24.78 44.34 -16.57
N ASP A 502 24.05 43.55 -17.36
CA ASP A 502 23.88 43.73 -18.82
C ASP A 502 25.20 43.62 -19.60
N ARG A 503 26.20 42.88 -19.09
CA ARG A 503 27.48 42.61 -19.75
C ARG A 503 27.77 41.11 -19.71
N ALA A 504 27.84 40.49 -20.88
CA ALA A 504 28.32 39.12 -21.05
C ALA A 504 29.70 39.15 -21.69
N LEU A 505 30.64 38.39 -21.13
CA LEU A 505 31.99 38.24 -21.64
C LEU A 505 31.98 37.45 -22.96
N VAL A 506 32.84 37.86 -23.88
CA VAL A 506 32.91 37.38 -25.27
C VAL A 506 34.40 37.27 -25.63
N ILE A 507 34.91 36.06 -25.94
CA ILE A 507 36.31 35.78 -26.30
C ILE A 507 36.50 35.47 -27.80
N SER A 508 36.93 36.43 -28.62
CA SER A 508 37.08 36.34 -30.08
C SER A 508 38.53 36.55 -30.50
N ASP A 509 39.10 35.66 -31.31
CA ASP A 509 40.48 35.77 -31.82
C ASP A 509 41.51 36.07 -30.72
N ASP A 510 41.45 35.30 -29.61
CA ASP A 510 42.25 35.54 -28.39
C ASP A 510 42.07 36.93 -27.77
N LYS A 511 40.93 37.59 -28.03
CA LYS A 511 40.56 38.88 -27.45
C LYS A 511 39.26 38.85 -26.67
N ILE A 512 39.25 39.53 -25.53
CA ILE A 512 38.09 39.69 -24.66
C ILE A 512 37.37 40.99 -24.99
N GLY A 513 36.05 40.90 -25.16
CA GLY A 513 35.10 41.99 -25.25
C GLY A 513 33.82 41.66 -24.48
N TYR A 514 32.82 42.54 -24.59
CA TYR A 514 31.55 42.37 -23.90
C TYR A 514 30.36 42.77 -24.76
N VAL A 515 29.29 41.98 -24.67
CA VAL A 515 27.98 42.25 -25.29
C VAL A 515 26.92 42.50 -24.22
N ASN A 516 25.85 43.19 -24.59
CA ASN A 516 24.68 43.37 -23.73
C ASN A 516 23.66 42.23 -23.91
N LYS A 517 22.54 42.29 -23.16
CA LYS A 517 21.46 41.30 -23.26
C LYS A 517 20.80 41.18 -24.63
N LYS A 518 20.99 42.20 -25.49
CA LYS A 518 20.52 42.21 -26.89
C LYS A 518 21.58 41.66 -27.86
N GLY A 519 22.73 41.18 -27.37
CA GLY A 519 23.86 40.73 -28.18
C GLY A 519 24.69 41.84 -28.81
N GLN A 520 24.40 43.11 -28.50
CA GLN A 520 25.12 44.24 -29.08
C GLN A 520 26.48 44.40 -28.39
N THR A 521 27.54 44.57 -29.17
CA THR A 521 28.87 44.89 -28.64
C THR A 521 28.81 46.22 -27.90
N VAL A 522 29.10 46.18 -26.60
CA VAL A 522 29.17 47.36 -25.72
C VAL A 522 30.59 47.68 -25.29
N ILE A 523 31.49 46.69 -25.33
CA ILE A 523 32.93 46.86 -25.20
C ILE A 523 33.58 45.99 -26.30
N PRO A 524 34.28 46.57 -27.28
CA PRO A 524 34.92 45.82 -28.36
C PRO A 524 35.94 44.79 -27.85
N ALA A 525 36.05 43.65 -28.53
CA ALA A 525 37.02 42.60 -28.22
C ALA A 525 38.45 43.07 -28.54
N THR A 526 39.09 43.70 -27.55
CA THR A 526 40.40 44.38 -27.70
C THR A 526 41.37 44.06 -26.58
N TYR A 527 40.89 43.43 -25.51
CA TYR A 527 41.69 42.97 -24.38
C TYR A 527 42.29 41.60 -24.68
N ASP A 528 43.47 41.29 -24.19
CA ASP A 528 44.12 39.99 -24.41
C ASP A 528 43.39 38.89 -23.63
N TYR A 529 43.23 37.72 -24.25
CA TYR A 529 42.79 36.51 -23.57
C TYR A 529 43.78 36.10 -22.46
N PHE A 530 43.25 35.45 -21.41
CA PHE A 530 44.04 34.91 -20.32
C PHE A 530 43.39 33.64 -19.77
N THR A 531 44.19 32.73 -19.17
CA THR A 531 43.79 31.37 -18.79
C THR A 531 42.49 31.26 -17.98
N ASN A 532 42.20 32.23 -17.11
CA ASN A 532 41.00 32.25 -16.25
C ASN A 532 39.95 33.30 -16.70
N ALA A 533 39.93 33.67 -17.98
CA ALA A 533 39.05 34.72 -18.49
C ALA A 533 37.56 34.46 -18.21
N ARG A 534 37.12 33.19 -18.27
CA ARG A 534 35.72 32.83 -18.02
C ARG A 534 35.26 33.11 -16.60
N SER A 535 36.12 32.89 -15.60
CA SER A 535 35.75 33.02 -14.18
C SER A 535 36.16 34.36 -13.58
N GLU A 536 37.24 34.97 -14.05
CA GLU A 536 37.77 36.21 -13.48
C GLU A 536 37.57 37.44 -14.37
N GLY A 537 37.24 37.24 -15.65
CA GLY A 537 36.99 38.33 -16.62
C GLY A 537 35.54 38.76 -16.73
N GLU A 538 34.59 38.00 -16.16
CA GLU A 538 33.20 38.41 -16.07
C GLU A 538 33.03 39.66 -15.18
N PHE A 539 31.95 40.40 -15.42
CA PHE A 539 31.64 41.57 -14.59
C PHE A 539 31.25 41.12 -13.18
N VAL A 540 31.85 41.76 -12.18
CA VAL A 540 31.42 41.68 -10.77
C VAL A 540 30.90 43.06 -10.39
N GLY A 541 29.58 43.20 -10.35
CA GLY A 541 28.93 44.51 -10.26
C GLY A 541 29.26 45.38 -11.48
N MET A 542 29.96 46.50 -11.28
CA MET A 542 30.25 47.47 -12.34
C MET A 542 31.66 47.35 -12.93
N TYR A 543 32.43 46.33 -12.55
CA TYR A 543 33.84 46.22 -12.89
C TYR A 543 34.20 44.84 -13.45
N ALA A 544 35.22 44.78 -14.30
CA ALA A 544 35.77 43.54 -14.81
C ALA A 544 37.30 43.60 -14.87
N LYS A 545 37.96 42.47 -14.57
CA LYS A 545 39.40 42.30 -14.77
C LYS A 545 39.65 41.98 -16.23
N VAL A 546 40.57 42.71 -16.86
CA VAL A 546 40.99 42.48 -18.25
C VAL A 546 42.50 42.60 -18.40
N SER A 547 43.06 42.03 -19.47
CA SER A 547 44.47 42.12 -19.80
C SER A 547 44.69 42.97 -21.05
N LYS A 548 45.76 43.76 -21.07
CA LYS A 548 46.21 44.50 -22.27
C LYS A 548 47.72 44.58 -22.29
N ALA A 549 48.33 44.21 -23.41
CA ALA A 549 49.77 44.11 -23.57
C ALA A 549 50.43 43.26 -22.47
N ASN A 550 49.84 42.10 -22.16
CA ASN A 550 50.28 41.16 -21.11
C ASN A 550 50.31 41.77 -19.69
N LYS A 551 49.56 42.84 -19.44
CA LYS A 551 49.38 43.45 -18.12
C LYS A 551 47.90 43.51 -17.77
N PHE A 552 47.59 43.17 -16.53
CA PHE A 552 46.23 43.20 -16.01
C PHE A 552 45.86 44.58 -15.47
N GLY A 553 44.57 44.90 -15.63
CA GLY A 553 43.91 46.07 -15.05
C GLY A 553 42.44 45.75 -14.79
N ILE A 554 41.71 46.73 -14.28
CA ILE A 554 40.27 46.65 -14.05
C ILE A 554 39.60 47.77 -14.84
N ILE A 555 38.50 47.46 -15.51
CA ILE A 555 37.70 48.40 -16.27
C ILE A 555 36.32 48.59 -15.65
N ASP A 556 35.70 49.74 -15.90
CA ASP A 556 34.28 49.98 -15.61
C ASP A 556 33.36 49.40 -16.70
N ARG A 557 32.04 49.54 -16.51
CA ARG A 557 30.99 49.10 -17.46
C ARG A 557 31.03 49.73 -18.85
N PHE A 558 31.85 50.76 -19.04
CA PHE A 558 32.08 51.47 -20.31
C PHE A 558 33.44 51.10 -20.93
N GLY A 559 34.20 50.20 -20.30
CA GLY A 559 35.53 49.80 -20.74
C GLY A 559 36.63 50.79 -20.35
N LYS A 560 36.37 51.77 -19.48
CA LYS A 560 37.39 52.72 -19.03
C LYS A 560 38.23 52.09 -17.91
N PRO A 561 39.57 52.19 -17.95
CA PRO A 561 40.43 51.68 -16.89
C PRO A 561 40.17 52.41 -15.56
N VAL A 562 39.86 51.62 -14.53
CA VAL A 562 39.77 52.01 -13.12
C VAL A 562 41.08 51.67 -12.42
N ILE A 563 41.61 50.47 -12.67
CA ILE A 563 42.99 50.09 -12.33
C ILE A 563 43.80 50.01 -13.62
N PRO A 564 44.94 50.71 -13.71
CA PRO A 564 45.74 50.77 -14.93
C PRO A 564 46.40 49.41 -15.24
N PHE A 565 46.72 49.19 -16.52
CA PHE A 565 47.37 47.98 -17.05
C PHE A 565 48.87 47.91 -16.68
N THR A 566 49.20 47.79 -15.40
CA THR A 566 50.58 47.79 -14.92
C THR A 566 50.99 46.48 -14.23
N TYR A 567 50.04 45.66 -13.81
CA TYR A 567 50.30 44.45 -13.02
C TYR A 567 50.54 43.22 -13.91
N SER A 568 51.61 42.46 -13.65
CA SER A 568 51.84 41.18 -14.33
C SER A 568 50.88 40.08 -13.87
N LYS A 569 50.45 40.13 -12.60
CA LYS A 569 49.41 39.27 -12.03
C LYS A 569 48.50 40.11 -11.14
N LEU A 570 47.20 39.88 -11.27
CA LEU A 570 46.15 40.57 -10.55
C LEU A 570 45.04 39.56 -10.25
N GLY A 571 44.47 39.58 -9.05
CA GLY A 571 43.34 38.75 -8.66
C GLY A 571 42.02 39.23 -9.27
N ALA A 572 40.96 38.46 -9.11
CA ALA A 572 39.62 38.84 -9.54
C ALA A 572 39.09 40.05 -8.75
N VAL A 573 38.13 40.75 -9.36
CA VAL A 573 37.40 41.87 -8.74
C VAL A 573 36.70 41.38 -7.47
N SER A 574 37.01 42.01 -6.34
CA SER A 574 36.38 41.76 -5.03
C SER A 574 36.57 42.98 -4.12
N SER A 575 36.31 42.88 -2.80
CA SER A 575 36.45 44.01 -1.87
C SER A 575 37.86 44.60 -1.85
N LEU A 576 38.89 43.74 -1.93
CA LEU A 576 40.26 44.10 -2.23
C LEU A 576 40.79 43.20 -3.33
N ILE A 577 41.62 43.75 -4.21
CA ILE A 577 42.16 43.02 -5.35
C ILE A 577 43.59 42.57 -5.02
N ALA A 578 43.82 41.26 -5.08
CA ALA A 578 45.16 40.71 -4.89
C ALA A 578 46.08 41.19 -6.03
N PHE A 579 47.30 41.60 -5.73
CA PHE A 579 48.28 41.97 -6.74
C PHE A 579 49.65 41.40 -6.39
N GLU A 580 50.45 41.13 -7.41
CA GLU A 580 51.81 40.63 -7.24
C GLU A 580 52.84 41.72 -7.58
N LYS A 581 53.86 41.82 -6.74
CA LYS A 581 55.04 42.64 -6.98
C LYS A 581 56.28 41.93 -6.44
N SER A 582 57.29 41.76 -7.29
CA SER A 582 58.58 41.17 -6.93
C SER A 582 58.48 39.75 -6.34
N GLY A 583 57.56 38.95 -6.84
CA GLY A 583 57.32 37.56 -6.44
C GLY A 583 56.44 37.40 -5.21
N LYS A 584 55.97 38.48 -4.58
CA LYS A 584 55.12 38.45 -3.40
C LYS A 584 53.75 39.07 -3.68
N TRP A 585 52.73 38.56 -3.00
CA TRP A 585 51.37 39.02 -3.12
C TRP A 585 50.96 39.93 -1.98
N GLY A 586 50.19 40.96 -2.32
CA GLY A 586 49.52 41.89 -1.42
C GLY A 586 48.13 42.23 -1.95
N TYR A 587 47.51 43.28 -1.42
CA TYR A 587 46.17 43.72 -1.83
C TYR A 587 46.10 45.22 -2.07
N ILE A 588 45.39 45.61 -3.12
CA ILE A 588 45.02 47.00 -3.44
C ILE A 588 43.50 47.20 -3.35
N ASP A 589 43.06 48.44 -3.15
CA ASP A 589 41.65 48.82 -3.34
C ASP A 589 41.35 49.21 -4.81
N LEU A 590 40.09 49.53 -5.10
CA LEU A 590 39.65 49.99 -6.43
C LEU A 590 40.22 51.37 -6.82
N GLN A 591 40.79 52.12 -5.88
CA GLN A 591 41.53 53.36 -6.15
C GLN A 591 43.02 53.09 -6.45
N ASN A 592 43.39 51.81 -6.60
CA ASN A 592 44.75 51.36 -6.86
C ASN A 592 45.73 51.68 -5.72
N LYS A 593 45.23 51.88 -4.50
CA LYS A 593 46.05 52.11 -3.30
C LYS A 593 46.37 50.76 -2.64
N VAL A 594 47.64 50.58 -2.27
CA VAL A 594 48.10 49.41 -1.51
C VAL A 594 47.50 49.47 -0.10
N VAL A 595 46.67 48.47 0.21
CA VAL A 595 46.08 48.26 1.54
C VAL A 595 46.91 47.25 2.33
N VAL A 596 47.31 46.16 1.68
CA VAL A 596 48.19 45.13 2.26
C VAL A 596 49.47 45.05 1.42
N PRO A 597 50.66 45.36 1.98
CA PRO A 597 51.91 45.27 1.26
C PRO A 597 52.19 43.87 0.70
N PRO A 598 52.92 43.75 -0.41
CA PRO A 598 53.25 42.45 -0.99
C PRO A 598 54.24 41.70 -0.10
N MET A 599 53.76 40.65 0.57
CA MET A 599 54.55 39.85 1.52
C MET A 599 54.22 38.36 1.53
N TYR A 600 53.10 37.95 0.94
CA TYR A 600 52.64 36.56 0.92
C TYR A 600 53.16 35.79 -0.30
N GLU A 601 53.30 34.46 -0.18
CA GLU A 601 53.65 33.59 -1.32
C GLU A 601 52.49 33.49 -2.32
N THR A 602 51.27 33.44 -1.80
CA THR A 602 50.03 33.47 -2.59
C THR A 602 48.95 34.26 -1.85
N ALA A 603 48.04 34.88 -2.60
CA ALA A 603 46.88 35.60 -2.09
C ALA A 603 45.68 35.35 -3.02
N GLU A 604 44.58 34.86 -2.47
CA GLU A 604 43.33 34.60 -3.19
C GLU A 604 42.39 35.82 -3.10
N SER A 605 41.45 35.95 -4.04
CA SER A 605 40.44 37.02 -4.01
C SER A 605 39.54 36.93 -2.78
N PHE A 606 39.06 38.08 -2.31
CA PHE A 606 38.19 38.14 -1.15
C PHE A 606 36.86 37.42 -1.41
N LYS A 607 36.49 36.51 -0.52
CA LYS A 607 35.21 35.80 -0.50
C LYS A 607 34.69 35.79 0.93
N SER A 608 33.37 35.93 1.13
CA SER A 608 32.76 35.93 2.47
C SER A 608 33.42 36.92 3.46
N GLY A 609 33.98 38.02 2.94
CA GLY A 609 34.65 39.08 3.71
C GLY A 609 36.15 38.88 3.99
N LEU A 610 36.75 37.73 3.64
CA LEU A 610 38.17 37.44 3.92
C LEU A 610 38.97 37.11 2.66
N GLY A 611 40.25 37.49 2.65
CA GLY A 611 41.24 37.09 1.66
C GLY A 611 42.11 35.95 2.19
N ILE A 612 42.17 34.83 1.47
CA ILE A 612 43.00 33.67 1.86
C ILE A 612 44.44 33.95 1.42
N VAL A 613 45.39 33.82 2.36
CA VAL A 613 46.80 34.12 2.13
C VAL A 613 47.68 32.95 2.56
N GLN A 614 48.85 32.84 1.92
CA GLN A 614 49.85 31.83 2.25
C GLN A 614 51.18 32.48 2.60
N LEU A 615 51.77 32.04 3.71
CA LEU A 615 53.12 32.38 4.11
C LEU A 615 53.91 31.08 4.31
N LEU A 616 55.05 30.95 3.64
CA LEU A 616 55.76 29.68 3.53
C LEU A 616 54.83 28.58 3.00
N THR A 617 54.55 27.54 3.80
CA THR A 617 53.67 26.42 3.45
C THR A 617 52.29 26.49 4.10
N LEU A 618 52.04 27.50 4.95
CA LEU A 618 50.84 27.58 5.77
C LEU A 618 49.90 28.66 5.26
N LYS A 619 48.60 28.35 5.29
CA LYS A 619 47.51 29.22 4.87
C LYS A 619 46.76 29.75 6.07
N GLY A 620 46.24 30.96 5.92
CA GLY A 620 45.30 31.62 6.83
C GLY A 620 44.40 32.56 6.03
N ALA A 621 43.68 33.44 6.72
CA ALA A 621 42.84 34.44 6.07
C ALA A 621 42.89 35.78 6.80
N ILE A 622 42.84 36.87 6.02
CA ILE A 622 42.89 38.24 6.51
C ILE A 622 41.61 39.00 6.16
N ASP A 623 41.27 40.02 6.95
CA ASP A 623 40.18 40.94 6.64
C ASP A 623 40.61 42.05 5.66
N ALA A 624 39.68 42.94 5.31
CA ALA A 624 39.92 44.05 4.39
C ALA A 624 40.84 45.16 4.97
N LYS A 625 41.23 45.08 6.24
CA LYS A 625 42.26 45.94 6.84
C LYS A 625 43.64 45.28 6.80
N GLY A 626 43.71 44.01 6.41
CA GLY A 626 44.93 43.20 6.42
C GLY A 626 45.20 42.50 7.75
N GLU A 627 44.25 42.52 8.69
CA GLU A 627 44.37 41.87 9.98
C GLU A 627 44.11 40.35 9.83
N THR A 628 44.90 39.52 10.50
CA THR A 628 44.70 38.06 10.48
C THR A 628 43.44 37.68 11.25
N VAL A 629 42.50 37.03 10.57
CA VAL A 629 41.23 36.54 11.13
C VAL A 629 41.25 35.03 11.32
N ILE A 630 41.78 34.29 10.33
CA ILE A 630 42.07 32.85 10.45
C ILE A 630 43.59 32.70 10.52
N PRO A 631 44.15 32.08 11.58
CA PRO A 631 45.60 31.96 11.76
C PRO A 631 46.31 31.31 10.56
N LEU A 632 47.53 31.77 10.25
CA LEU A 632 48.39 31.18 9.21
C LEU A 632 49.08 29.89 9.70
N GLU A 633 48.29 28.91 10.09
CA GLU A 633 48.76 27.63 10.63
C GLU A 633 48.16 26.40 9.92
N HIS A 634 47.34 26.62 8.89
CA HIS A 634 46.57 25.56 8.25
C HIS A 634 47.21 25.08 6.95
N THR A 635 47.05 23.80 6.63
CA THR A 635 47.43 23.23 5.32
C THR A 635 46.51 23.77 4.22
N THR A 636 45.21 23.85 4.49
CA THR A 636 44.25 24.45 3.57
C THR A 636 43.25 25.34 4.28
N VAL A 637 42.78 26.37 3.58
CA VAL A 637 41.67 27.25 3.96
C VAL A 637 40.84 27.45 2.71
N LYS A 638 39.51 27.28 2.80
CA LYS A 638 38.58 27.46 1.68
C LYS A 638 37.24 28.03 2.20
N PRO A 639 36.55 28.89 1.45
CA PRO A 639 35.19 29.29 1.82
C PRO A 639 34.27 28.07 1.84
N LEU A 640 33.44 27.98 2.88
CA LEU A 640 32.46 26.89 3.04
C LEU A 640 31.04 27.38 2.71
N ASP A 641 30.71 28.59 3.14
CA ASP A 641 29.48 29.33 2.83
C ASP A 641 29.72 30.86 2.96
N GLU A 642 28.66 31.67 3.00
CA GLU A 642 28.75 33.14 3.11
C GLU A 642 29.41 33.64 4.41
N SER A 643 29.50 32.79 5.44
CA SER A 643 29.93 33.14 6.79
C SER A 643 30.94 32.18 7.41
N HIS A 644 31.26 31.06 6.76
CA HIS A 644 32.18 30.04 7.27
C HIS A 644 33.29 29.67 6.31
N PHE A 645 34.39 29.19 6.88
CA PHE A 645 35.57 28.68 6.18
C PHE A 645 35.93 27.30 6.66
N LEU A 646 36.13 26.38 5.72
CA LEU A 646 36.68 25.07 5.95
C LEU A 646 38.20 25.18 6.02
N VAL A 647 38.78 24.69 7.11
CA VAL A 647 40.23 24.64 7.30
C VAL A 647 40.69 23.21 7.45
N SER A 648 41.95 22.93 7.11
CA SER A 648 42.58 21.64 7.39
C SER A 648 43.99 21.77 7.94
N LEU A 649 44.39 20.83 8.78
CA LEU A 649 45.76 20.63 9.24
C LEU A 649 46.09 19.15 9.15
N GLY A 650 46.97 18.79 8.21
CA GLY A 650 47.17 17.38 7.85
C GLY A 650 45.88 16.76 7.30
N ALA A 651 45.45 15.63 7.90
CA ALA A 651 44.26 14.87 7.47
C ALA A 651 42.95 15.32 8.13
N PHE A 652 42.99 16.32 9.01
CA PHE A 652 41.82 16.74 9.80
C PHE A 652 41.29 18.10 9.37
N TYR A 653 39.97 18.22 9.42
CA TYR A 653 39.20 19.39 9.03
C TYR A 653 38.49 20.03 10.23
N GLY A 654 38.33 21.35 10.17
CA GLY A 654 37.56 22.16 11.10
C GLY A 654 36.87 23.33 10.39
N ILE A 655 36.07 24.10 11.14
CA ILE A 655 35.31 25.23 10.60
C ILE A 655 35.56 26.48 11.45
N TYR A 656 35.97 27.55 10.77
CA TYR A 656 36.01 28.90 11.31
C TYR A 656 34.82 29.72 10.81
N THR A 657 34.32 30.64 11.64
CA THR A 657 33.48 31.74 11.15
C THR A 657 34.34 32.79 10.45
N ASN A 658 33.72 33.62 9.61
CA ASN A 658 34.36 34.78 8.99
C ASN A 658 34.76 35.89 10.00
N LYS A 659 34.45 35.70 11.29
CA LYS A 659 34.91 36.53 12.41
C LYS A 659 36.07 35.89 13.18
N GLY A 660 36.63 34.78 12.69
CA GLY A 660 37.80 34.13 13.29
C GLY A 660 37.50 33.22 14.47
N LYS A 661 36.23 32.84 14.70
CA LYS A 661 35.87 31.89 15.77
C LYS A 661 35.93 30.45 15.22
N LEU A 662 36.75 29.59 15.83
CA LEU A 662 36.72 28.15 15.56
C LEU A 662 35.45 27.54 16.17
N VAL A 663 34.50 27.13 15.33
CA VAL A 663 33.19 26.57 15.74
C VAL A 663 33.13 25.05 15.57
N VAL A 664 34.02 24.49 14.74
CA VAL A 664 34.25 23.04 14.65
C VAL A 664 35.76 22.78 14.76
N PRO A 665 36.20 21.98 15.74
CA PRO A 665 37.62 21.68 15.93
C PRO A 665 38.21 20.84 14.80
N LEU A 666 39.54 20.93 14.59
CA LEU A 666 40.28 20.16 13.58
C LEU A 666 40.48 18.68 13.99
N GLU A 667 39.40 17.92 14.06
CA GLU A 667 39.42 16.50 14.44
C GLU A 667 38.60 15.59 13.50
N TYR A 668 38.04 16.16 12.43
CA TYR A 668 37.15 15.46 11.51
C TYR A 668 37.85 15.05 10.24
N ALA A 669 37.59 13.82 9.77
CA ALA A 669 38.16 13.31 8.52
C ALA A 669 37.43 13.83 7.28
N ASN A 670 36.17 14.22 7.42
CA ASN A 670 35.34 14.73 6.32
C ASN A 670 34.26 15.67 6.85
N ILE A 671 33.97 16.73 6.10
CA ILE A 671 32.86 17.66 6.33
C ILE A 671 32.16 17.89 4.99
N ARG A 672 30.85 17.62 4.91
CA ARG A 672 30.04 17.77 3.68
C ARG A 672 28.66 18.35 3.96
N LYS A 673 28.16 19.22 3.06
CA LYS A 673 26.80 19.76 3.16
C LYS A 673 25.78 18.64 2.88
N VAL A 674 24.69 18.59 3.65
CA VAL A 674 23.60 17.62 3.45
C VAL A 674 22.22 18.24 3.37
N GLN A 675 22.06 19.41 3.98
CA GLN A 675 20.88 20.27 3.87
C GLN A 675 21.35 21.73 3.93
N ASP A 676 20.46 22.68 3.70
CA ASP A 676 20.81 24.10 3.74
C ASP A 676 21.43 24.52 5.07
N ASP A 677 20.90 24.02 6.17
CA ASP A 677 21.35 24.38 7.51
C ASP A 677 22.37 23.42 8.13
N PHE A 678 22.70 22.32 7.46
CA PHE A 678 23.50 21.23 8.07
C PHE A 678 24.65 20.74 7.20
N TYR A 679 25.80 20.60 7.87
CA TYR A 679 26.92 19.81 7.41
C TYR A 679 27.05 18.53 8.24
N ILE A 680 27.29 17.38 7.60
CA ILE A 680 27.70 16.14 8.26
C ILE A 680 29.22 16.15 8.42
N LEU A 681 29.67 15.75 9.60
CA LEU A 681 31.08 15.60 9.94
C LEU A 681 31.36 14.15 10.34
N THR A 682 32.43 13.58 9.82
CA THR A 682 32.82 12.19 10.09
C THR A 682 34.05 12.13 10.98
N LYS A 683 33.94 11.42 12.12
CA LYS A 683 35.05 11.16 13.03
C LYS A 683 35.14 9.65 13.30
N GLY A 684 36.08 8.97 12.64
CA GLY A 684 36.12 7.50 12.69
C GLY A 684 34.84 6.89 12.11
N THR A 685 34.06 6.19 12.94
CA THR A 685 32.76 5.62 12.57
C THR A 685 31.56 6.50 13.01
N GLU A 686 31.83 7.59 13.73
CA GLU A 686 30.83 8.50 14.27
C GLU A 686 30.40 9.55 13.24
N LEU A 687 29.12 9.92 13.28
CA LEU A 687 28.54 11.02 12.52
C LEU A 687 28.12 12.14 13.48
N HIS A 688 28.68 13.33 13.25
CA HIS A 688 28.33 14.57 13.93
C HIS A 688 27.74 15.57 12.93
N TYR A 689 27.12 16.63 13.44
CA TYR A 689 26.49 17.66 12.61
C TYR A 689 26.94 19.06 13.02
N PHE A 690 27.09 19.95 12.05
CA PHE A 690 27.27 21.38 12.27
C PHE A 690 26.00 22.09 11.79
N TYR A 691 25.30 22.70 12.73
CA TYR A 691 24.09 23.48 12.50
C TYR A 691 24.47 24.95 12.31
N VAL A 692 24.35 25.41 11.06
CA VAL A 692 24.86 26.69 10.57
C VAL A 692 24.21 27.89 11.28
N PRO A 693 22.87 27.98 11.44
CA PRO A 693 22.21 29.16 12.03
C PRO A 693 22.69 29.51 13.44
N GLU A 694 23.00 28.50 14.26
CA GLU A 694 23.45 28.68 15.64
C GLU A 694 24.97 28.51 15.82
N ASN A 695 25.74 28.27 14.75
CA ASN A 695 27.14 27.89 14.84
C ASN A 695 27.39 26.71 15.81
N LYS A 696 26.48 25.73 15.80
CA LYS A 696 26.41 24.69 16.83
C LYS A 696 26.93 23.36 16.31
N LEU A 697 27.89 22.79 17.03
CA LEU A 697 28.30 21.40 16.83
C LEU A 697 27.39 20.47 17.63
N ILE A 698 26.79 19.49 16.95
CA ILE A 698 25.83 18.53 17.50
C ILE A 698 26.45 17.14 17.45
N LYS A 699 26.48 16.48 18.60
CA LYS A 699 26.99 15.12 18.79
C LYS A 699 25.91 14.27 19.46
N PRO A 700 25.76 12.98 19.12
CA PRO A 700 24.81 12.12 19.82
C PRO A 700 25.24 11.94 21.28
N ILE A 701 24.28 12.06 22.19
CA ILE A 701 24.44 11.71 23.60
C ILE A 701 23.96 10.27 23.75
N LEU A 702 24.90 9.34 23.79
CA LEU A 702 24.65 7.93 23.94
C LEU A 702 24.71 7.60 25.44
N GLU A 703 23.65 6.98 25.98
CA GLU A 703 23.61 6.49 27.36
C GLU A 703 24.46 5.24 27.58
#